data_AF-A0A2I1CAL2-F1
#
_entry.id   AF-A0A2I1CAL2-F1
#
_cell.length_a   1.000
_cell.length_b   1.000
_cell.length_c   1.000
_cell.angle_alpha   90.00
_cell.angle_beta   90.00
_cell.angle_gamma   90.00
#
_symmetry.space_group_name_H-M   'P 1'
#
loop_
_entity.id
_entity.type
_entity.pdbx_description
1 polymer ?
#
loop_
_entity_poly.entity_id
_entity_poly.type
_entity_poly.pdbx_seq_one_letter_code
_entity_poly.pdbx_strand_id
1 'polypeptide(L)'
;MTRIHFLNVVLSLLTLLPVVLAQTCWRNTTCSGPEGSAFEGPWEQGIYAPSSRTVRPKKILSITNLSLNSAYAQAMPATLHGNGSLVIFDFGIEVGGIVTLNYTSSGSGALGIAFTEAKNWIGEWSDSSNGAFKGPDGALYTRFTKAGKGSYTMPDEALLFVVTNDSTKVQIEDVSLELGFQPTWSNLRAYQGYFHSNDELLNRVWYSGAYTLQTNSVPVDTGRQVPMLHNGWANNATLGPGDTIIVDGAKRDRAVWPGDMGIAVPSAFVSTGDLESVKNALQVMYNTQNTTTGAFDESGPPLSQKNSDTYHMWTMIGTYNYVLFSNDTDFLSANWQKYQAAMDFIYGKTGAQLAAWADSTSSLVDTWNTRADNLKKAINQYCWDDAYGAFKDNATATTLHPQDANSMAVLFGIVNQTRAASISERLTDNWTPIGAVAPELPENISPFISSFEIQCHFAAGQPTRALELIRRSWGWYLNNPNGTESTVIEGYLANGTFGYRSSRGYSYDASYVSHAHGWSAGPTSALTNYVVGLSITSPGGMTWKIAPQFGDLKSAEAGFTTLLGKYKASWKRYSKGYMLQFSVPQGTMGTLTLPFVRSPKKPSIKIDGHDIKRGLAYENETATVTQGAISRSFPWRTCGQCLRRQYLQSNHLRSAGRFFSTVSPLRTAAKNPLRSSGNARTREAEIAQYRRSMTLSAAGIAACAVAMYGVIKMDLFGLSQLEETKPANNDRNSDANNGALKLDGPDGFPSSPSVIRIQGQDGVEQVATGTSTVPHFPSTIRLPRSLDDPSLKSGEDLPAGPGVEEDEYQLLGLGIRTVSFLQIQVYVVGLYVAKEDISELQQRLVRTAVNPPGRDSVIRDTPGATSATSLVSTERQGLKELLLDPEMGEAAWAQILKQDGLRTAFRIVPTRNTDFLHLRDGWVRANAKAKEGAAGAPSEFEDESFGAAMNEFKSLFGGGQRKNVPKGQTLLLVRNARGELNALFHPDPAKPMRFLGRVADERISRLVWLNYLAGKTVSSEGARQSVVDGVMGIVERPVGTVVLKVV
;
A
#
# COMPACT_ATOMS: atom_id res chain seq x y z
N MET A 1 22.61 -33.73 -67.97
CA MET A 1 22.43 -33.70 -66.50
C MET A 1 21.81 -32.37 -66.08
N THR A 2 20.52 -32.13 -66.37
CA THR A 2 19.97 -30.75 -66.36
C THR A 2 18.55 -30.61 -65.77
N ARG A 3 17.91 -31.71 -65.33
CA ARG A 3 16.61 -31.65 -64.60
C ARG A 3 16.73 -31.78 -63.08
N ILE A 4 17.85 -32.27 -62.55
CA ILE A 4 18.01 -32.53 -61.10
C ILE A 4 18.35 -31.25 -60.33
N HIS A 5 19.19 -30.36 -60.88
CA HIS A 5 19.56 -29.12 -60.19
C HIS A 5 18.40 -28.14 -59.99
N PHE A 6 17.42 -28.08 -60.92
CA PHE A 6 16.31 -27.13 -60.79
C PHE A 6 15.39 -27.48 -59.62
N LEU A 7 15.16 -28.78 -59.37
CA LEU A 7 14.32 -29.24 -58.26
C LEU A 7 14.98 -28.94 -56.90
N ASN A 8 16.29 -29.16 -56.78
CA ASN A 8 17.03 -28.88 -55.56
C ASN A 8 17.14 -27.37 -55.26
N VAL A 9 17.22 -26.51 -56.28
CA VAL A 9 17.21 -25.04 -56.07
C VAL A 9 15.84 -24.56 -55.58
N VAL A 10 14.74 -25.11 -56.12
CA VAL A 10 13.38 -24.76 -55.65
C VAL A 10 13.12 -25.27 -54.23
N LEU A 11 13.59 -26.48 -53.86
CA LEU A 11 13.50 -26.96 -52.48
C LEU A 11 14.30 -26.08 -51.50
N SER A 12 15.54 -25.72 -51.85
CA SER A 12 16.38 -24.86 -51.00
C SER A 12 15.83 -23.44 -50.80
N LEU A 13 15.07 -22.91 -51.78
CA LEU A 13 14.36 -21.63 -51.64
C LEU A 13 13.11 -21.72 -50.77
N LEU A 14 12.44 -22.88 -50.74
CA LEU A 14 11.28 -23.11 -49.87
C LEU A 14 11.67 -23.40 -48.41
N THR A 15 12.88 -23.91 -48.15
CA THR A 15 13.39 -24.17 -46.79
C THR A 15 14.07 -22.97 -46.12
N LEU A 16 14.19 -21.82 -46.81
CA LEU A 16 14.78 -20.59 -46.27
C LEU A 16 13.77 -19.45 -46.06
N LEU A 17 12.50 -19.68 -46.35
CA LEU A 17 11.42 -18.88 -45.78
C LEU A 17 11.18 -19.36 -44.34
N PRO A 18 11.46 -18.56 -43.30
CA PRO A 18 10.91 -18.85 -41.99
C PRO A 18 9.38 -18.85 -42.13
N VAL A 19 8.73 -19.91 -41.64
CA VAL A 19 7.27 -19.89 -41.49
C VAL A 19 6.95 -18.95 -40.34
N VAL A 20 6.89 -17.65 -40.66
CA VAL A 20 6.34 -16.62 -39.78
C VAL A 20 4.86 -16.90 -39.67
N LEU A 21 4.50 -17.77 -38.73
CA LEU A 21 3.15 -17.81 -38.18
C LEU A 21 2.84 -16.38 -37.72
N ALA A 22 1.90 -15.74 -38.41
CA ALA A 22 1.50 -14.37 -38.08
C ALA A 22 1.10 -14.34 -36.61
N GLN A 23 1.77 -13.48 -35.82
CA GLN A 23 1.63 -13.53 -34.36
C GLN A 23 0.21 -13.10 -34.00
N THR A 24 -0.57 -14.04 -33.47
CA THR A 24 -1.93 -13.75 -33.03
C THR A 24 -1.89 -12.92 -31.76
N CYS A 25 -2.89 -12.07 -31.61
CA CYS A 25 -3.25 -11.46 -30.33
C CYS A 25 -3.68 -12.55 -29.34
N TRP A 26 -3.87 -12.22 -28.06
CA TRP A 26 -4.16 -13.24 -27.04
C TRP A 26 -5.57 -13.81 -27.23
N ARG A 27 -5.62 -14.97 -27.91
CA ARG A 27 -6.80 -15.81 -28.11
C ARG A 27 -7.97 -15.07 -28.78
N ASN A 28 -8.93 -14.59 -28.00
CA ASN A 28 -10.17 -13.97 -28.48
C ASN A 28 -10.10 -12.44 -28.58
N THR A 29 -9.05 -11.78 -28.07
CA THR A 29 -8.93 -10.32 -28.09
C THR A 29 -8.60 -9.78 -29.48
N THR A 30 -9.18 -8.64 -29.82
CA THR A 30 -8.96 -7.91 -31.07
C THR A 30 -7.50 -7.46 -31.21
N CYS A 31 -6.94 -7.56 -32.42
CA CYS A 31 -5.65 -6.95 -32.72
C CYS A 31 -5.79 -5.44 -32.99
N SER A 32 -5.70 -4.63 -31.94
CA SER A 32 -5.60 -3.16 -32.01
C SER A 32 -4.16 -2.63 -31.91
N GLY A 33 -3.23 -3.46 -31.43
CA GLY A 33 -1.85 -3.04 -31.14
C GLY A 33 -0.96 -2.85 -32.38
N PRO A 34 0.18 -2.13 -32.22
CA PRO A 34 1.11 -1.85 -33.30
C PRO A 34 1.81 -3.12 -33.83
N GLU A 35 2.00 -3.17 -35.15
CA GLU A 35 2.66 -4.31 -35.84
C GLU A 35 4.20 -4.29 -35.69
N GLY A 36 4.80 -3.13 -35.40
CA GLY A 36 6.25 -2.93 -35.36
C GLY A 36 6.68 -1.76 -34.47
N SER A 37 7.96 -1.74 -34.10
CA SER A 37 8.56 -0.70 -33.26
C SER A 37 8.56 0.66 -33.98
N ALA A 38 8.31 1.75 -33.23
CA ALA A 38 8.33 3.09 -33.82
C ALA A 38 9.74 3.58 -34.15
N PHE A 39 10.78 3.00 -33.55
CA PHE A 39 12.16 3.47 -33.67
C PHE A 39 13.12 2.27 -33.76
N GLU A 40 13.56 1.94 -34.97
CA GLU A 40 14.60 0.94 -35.23
C GLU A 40 15.97 1.43 -34.71
N GLY A 41 16.71 0.58 -33.98
CA GLY A 41 18.04 0.94 -33.50
C GLY A 41 18.64 0.01 -32.44
N PRO A 42 19.89 0.28 -31.99
CA PRO A 42 20.61 -0.61 -31.06
C PRO A 42 19.89 -0.79 -29.71
N TRP A 43 19.09 0.20 -29.29
CA TRP A 43 18.28 0.18 -28.08
C TRP A 43 17.19 -0.90 -28.08
N GLU A 44 16.80 -1.46 -29.23
CA GLU A 44 15.85 -2.59 -29.28
C GLU A 44 16.41 -3.84 -28.59
N GLN A 45 17.72 -3.95 -28.40
CA GLN A 45 18.35 -4.98 -27.58
C GLN A 45 17.97 -4.88 -26.09
N GLY A 46 17.56 -3.70 -25.62
CA GLY A 46 17.06 -3.48 -24.26
C GLY A 46 15.62 -3.90 -24.03
N ILE A 47 14.83 -4.12 -25.09
CA ILE A 47 13.43 -4.58 -24.96
C ILE A 47 13.42 -6.01 -24.40
N TYR A 48 13.01 -6.17 -23.14
CA TYR A 48 12.85 -7.46 -22.48
C TYR A 48 11.73 -8.32 -23.07
N ALA A 49 10.74 -7.70 -23.71
CA ALA A 49 9.57 -8.36 -24.29
C ALA A 49 9.97 -9.49 -25.28
N PRO A 50 9.50 -10.73 -25.08
CA PRO A 50 9.80 -11.85 -25.97
C PRO A 50 9.32 -11.63 -27.40
N SER A 51 10.06 -12.16 -28.38
CA SER A 51 9.71 -12.12 -29.81
C SER A 51 8.66 -13.18 -30.21
N SER A 52 7.89 -13.70 -29.25
CA SER A 52 6.90 -14.76 -29.41
C SER A 52 5.96 -14.74 -28.20
N ARG A 53 4.65 -14.89 -28.41
CA ARG A 53 3.69 -15.05 -27.30
C ARG A 53 3.92 -16.36 -26.55
N THR A 54 4.33 -17.43 -27.23
CA THR A 54 4.72 -18.68 -26.58
C THR A 54 6.22 -18.66 -26.25
N VAL A 55 6.54 -18.73 -24.96
CA VAL A 55 7.92 -18.82 -24.44
C VAL A 55 8.18 -20.17 -23.78
N ARG A 56 9.46 -20.47 -23.52
CA ARG A 56 9.94 -21.67 -22.82
C ARG A 56 11.02 -21.30 -21.80
N PRO A 57 11.24 -22.13 -20.75
CA PRO A 57 12.28 -21.90 -19.76
C PRO A 57 13.68 -21.79 -20.40
N LYS A 58 14.50 -20.85 -19.93
CA LYS A 58 15.91 -20.69 -20.32
C LYS A 58 16.83 -21.61 -19.53
N LYS A 59 16.48 -21.95 -18.28
CA LYS A 59 17.19 -22.91 -17.44
C LYS A 59 16.20 -23.86 -16.74
N ILE A 60 16.66 -25.07 -16.45
CA ILE A 60 15.93 -26.10 -15.73
C ILE A 60 16.83 -26.59 -14.59
N LEU A 61 16.39 -26.46 -13.34
CA LEU A 61 17.18 -26.80 -12.16
C LEU A 61 16.48 -27.91 -11.37
N SER A 62 17.21 -28.90 -10.88
CA SER A 62 16.66 -29.98 -10.06
C SER A 62 17.13 -29.86 -8.60
N ILE A 63 16.20 -29.87 -7.66
CA ILE A 63 16.51 -29.80 -6.23
C ILE A 63 16.71 -31.22 -5.69
N THR A 64 17.91 -31.76 -5.84
CA THR A 64 18.37 -32.97 -5.12
C THR A 64 19.24 -32.65 -3.91
N ASN A 65 19.61 -31.37 -3.71
CA ASN A 65 20.20 -30.85 -2.50
C ASN A 65 19.83 -29.36 -2.36
N LEU A 66 19.45 -28.91 -1.16
CA LEU A 66 18.90 -27.56 -0.92
C LEU A 66 19.95 -26.43 -0.93
N SER A 67 21.22 -26.75 -1.19
CA SER A 67 22.26 -25.77 -1.45
C SER A 67 22.09 -25.13 -2.84
N LEU A 68 21.50 -23.94 -2.89
CA LEU A 68 21.27 -23.12 -4.11
C LEU A 68 22.54 -22.74 -4.92
N ASN A 69 23.72 -23.24 -4.55
CA ASN A 69 25.02 -22.97 -5.18
C ASN A 69 25.43 -24.01 -6.26
N SER A 70 24.72 -25.14 -6.43
CA SER A 70 25.09 -26.19 -7.39
C SER A 70 24.29 -26.09 -8.70
N ALA A 71 24.91 -25.58 -9.76
CA ALA A 71 24.31 -25.40 -11.08
C ALA A 71 24.14 -26.74 -11.87
N TYR A 72 23.10 -27.50 -11.55
CA TYR A 72 22.64 -28.63 -12.37
C TYR A 72 21.57 -28.18 -13.37
N ALA A 73 22.02 -27.55 -14.46
CA ALA A 73 21.18 -27.29 -15.63
C ALA A 73 20.86 -28.61 -16.34
N GLN A 74 19.64 -29.13 -16.18
CA GLN A 74 19.19 -30.32 -16.92
C GLN A 74 18.76 -29.94 -18.34
N ALA A 75 19.04 -30.82 -19.30
CA ALA A 75 18.36 -30.82 -20.59
C ALA A 75 17.04 -31.59 -20.47
N MET A 76 16.03 -31.21 -21.26
CA MET A 76 14.78 -31.98 -21.33
C MET A 76 15.01 -33.37 -21.94
N PRO A 77 14.32 -34.42 -21.47
CA PRO A 77 13.24 -34.40 -20.48
C PRO A 77 13.74 -34.40 -19.02
N ALA A 78 13.19 -33.50 -18.20
CA ALA A 78 13.45 -33.47 -16.76
C ALA A 78 12.67 -34.62 -16.07
N THR A 79 13.31 -35.38 -15.19
CA THR A 79 12.67 -36.54 -14.52
C THR A 79 12.43 -36.27 -13.04
N LEU A 80 11.20 -36.54 -12.61
CA LEU A 80 10.73 -36.50 -11.21
C LEU A 80 10.60 -37.92 -10.67
N HIS A 81 10.99 -38.07 -9.40
CA HIS A 81 11.30 -39.35 -8.75
C HIS A 81 10.57 -39.45 -7.41
N GLY A 82 9.32 -39.93 -7.43
CA GLY A 82 8.52 -40.07 -6.22
C GLY A 82 8.09 -38.73 -5.60
N ASN A 83 7.57 -38.80 -4.38
CA ASN A 83 6.96 -37.66 -3.70
C ASN A 83 7.99 -36.60 -3.26
N GLY A 84 7.60 -35.32 -3.25
CA GLY A 84 8.48 -34.21 -2.88
C GLY A 84 9.67 -33.95 -3.81
N SER A 85 9.69 -34.57 -5.01
CA SER A 85 10.73 -34.31 -6.00
C SER A 85 10.41 -33.05 -6.82
N LEU A 86 11.37 -32.13 -6.93
CA LEU A 86 11.18 -30.79 -7.48
C LEU A 86 12.12 -30.45 -8.65
N VAL A 87 11.55 -29.79 -9.66
CA VAL A 87 12.26 -29.18 -10.80
C VAL A 87 11.74 -27.75 -10.97
N ILE A 88 12.68 -26.80 -11.05
CA ILE A 88 12.42 -25.37 -11.23
C ILE A 88 12.59 -25.03 -12.72
N PHE A 89 11.67 -24.25 -13.26
CA PHE A 89 11.67 -23.77 -14.64
C PHE A 89 11.92 -22.26 -14.69
N ASP A 90 13.17 -21.86 -14.92
CA ASP A 90 13.61 -20.46 -14.94
C ASP A 90 13.52 -19.89 -16.36
N PHE A 91 12.57 -18.98 -16.59
CA PHE A 91 12.40 -18.25 -17.86
C PHE A 91 13.42 -17.11 -18.04
N GLY A 92 14.17 -16.75 -16.99
CA GLY A 92 15.24 -15.74 -17.00
C GLY A 92 14.80 -14.34 -17.46
N ILE A 93 13.53 -14.03 -17.22
CA ILE A 93 12.82 -12.73 -17.19
C ILE A 93 11.49 -13.00 -16.47
N GLU A 94 10.85 -11.96 -15.95
CA GLU A 94 9.47 -12.02 -15.45
C GLU A 94 8.49 -12.47 -16.55
N VAL A 95 7.50 -13.32 -16.24
CA VAL A 95 6.53 -13.87 -17.21
C VAL A 95 5.15 -14.16 -16.59
N GLY A 96 4.10 -13.56 -17.15
CA GLY A 96 2.70 -13.85 -16.78
C GLY A 96 1.91 -14.42 -17.95
N GLY A 97 1.23 -15.57 -17.75
CA GLY A 97 0.48 -16.22 -18.81
C GLY A 97 0.13 -17.69 -18.53
N ILE A 98 -0.28 -18.39 -19.59
CA ILE A 98 -0.92 -19.71 -19.54
C ILE A 98 0.11 -20.82 -19.79
N VAL A 99 0.39 -21.64 -18.78
CA VAL A 99 1.38 -22.71 -18.85
C VAL A 99 0.79 -24.01 -19.41
N THR A 100 1.54 -24.67 -20.29
CA THR A 100 1.28 -26.02 -20.79
C THR A 100 2.50 -26.92 -20.61
N LEU A 101 2.29 -28.11 -20.02
CA LEU A 101 3.29 -29.15 -19.81
C LEU A 101 2.90 -30.41 -20.56
N ASN A 102 3.85 -30.99 -21.28
CA ASN A 102 3.75 -32.35 -21.81
C ASN A 102 4.59 -33.28 -20.94
N TYR A 103 4.06 -34.46 -20.61
CA TYR A 103 4.71 -35.39 -19.69
C TYR A 103 4.45 -36.86 -20.02
N THR A 104 5.30 -37.74 -19.52
CA THR A 104 5.10 -39.21 -19.53
C THR A 104 5.21 -39.75 -18.11
N SER A 105 4.17 -40.44 -17.62
CA SER A 105 4.14 -41.09 -16.31
C SER A 105 4.41 -42.60 -16.41
N SER A 106 5.06 -43.18 -15.38
CA SER A 106 5.24 -44.64 -15.25
C SER A 106 4.15 -45.34 -14.42
N GLY A 107 3.12 -44.59 -13.98
CA GLY A 107 2.10 -45.06 -13.03
C GLY A 107 1.01 -44.02 -12.82
N SER A 108 0.29 -44.10 -11.71
CA SER A 108 -0.69 -43.08 -11.27
C SER A 108 -0.05 -42.04 -10.35
N GLY A 109 -0.68 -40.87 -10.21
CA GLY A 109 -0.18 -39.76 -9.38
C GLY A 109 -0.80 -38.40 -9.76
N ALA A 110 -0.15 -37.31 -9.34
CA ALA A 110 -0.45 -35.93 -9.71
C ALA A 110 0.82 -35.12 -10.04
N LEU A 111 0.73 -34.16 -10.97
CA LEU A 111 1.87 -33.37 -11.50
C LEU A 111 1.87 -31.89 -10.99
N GLY A 112 2.99 -31.16 -11.14
CA GLY A 112 3.30 -29.84 -10.54
C GLY A 112 3.72 -28.70 -11.48
N ILE A 113 4.00 -27.50 -10.93
CA ILE A 113 3.58 -26.18 -11.50
C ILE A 113 3.60 -24.94 -10.57
N ALA A 114 4.40 -24.81 -9.50
CA ALA A 114 4.26 -23.70 -8.51
C ALA A 114 4.92 -22.38 -8.98
N PHE A 115 4.42 -21.22 -8.52
CA PHE A 115 4.78 -19.89 -9.08
C PHE A 115 5.36 -18.88 -8.10
N THR A 116 6.44 -18.23 -8.51
CA THR A 116 7.05 -17.12 -7.77
C THR A 116 7.70 -16.11 -8.71
N GLU A 117 7.67 -14.83 -8.34
CA GLU A 117 8.46 -13.78 -9.00
C GLU A 117 9.93 -13.74 -8.49
N ALA A 118 10.23 -14.37 -7.34
CA ALA A 118 11.50 -14.17 -6.63
C ALA A 118 12.19 -15.47 -6.18
N LYS A 119 13.51 -15.53 -6.41
CA LYS A 119 14.33 -16.75 -6.21
C LYS A 119 14.36 -17.27 -4.77
N ASN A 120 14.00 -16.43 -3.78
CA ASN A 120 13.93 -16.77 -2.37
C ASN A 120 12.57 -17.33 -1.90
N TRP A 121 11.54 -17.39 -2.76
CA TRP A 121 10.25 -18.01 -2.47
C TRP A 121 10.00 -19.30 -3.27
N ILE A 122 11.00 -19.77 -4.04
CA ILE A 122 10.93 -21.05 -4.77
C ILE A 122 10.63 -22.20 -3.80
N GLY A 123 9.51 -22.89 -3.99
CA GLY A 123 9.08 -24.01 -3.16
C GLY A 123 7.93 -24.81 -3.79
N GLU A 124 7.20 -25.54 -2.95
CA GLU A 124 6.04 -26.35 -3.34
C GLU A 124 4.77 -25.52 -3.57
N TRP A 125 4.72 -24.32 -3.00
CA TRP A 125 3.57 -23.41 -3.03
C TRP A 125 3.93 -22.14 -3.80
N SER A 126 2.91 -21.53 -4.38
CA SER A 126 3.06 -20.25 -5.08
C SER A 126 3.11 -19.08 -4.09
N ASP A 127 3.80 -17.99 -4.48
CA ASP A 127 3.78 -16.68 -3.81
C ASP A 127 2.34 -16.29 -3.44
N SER A 128 2.16 -15.72 -2.24
CA SER A 128 0.85 -15.21 -1.83
C SER A 128 0.37 -14.11 -2.78
N SER A 129 -0.80 -14.32 -3.37
CA SER A 129 -1.47 -13.34 -4.22
C SER A 129 -2.93 -13.11 -3.81
N ASN A 130 -3.53 -13.99 -3.01
CA ASN A 130 -4.96 -14.01 -2.71
C ASN A 130 -5.50 -12.74 -2.02
N GLY A 131 -4.69 -11.98 -1.28
CA GLY A 131 -5.09 -10.75 -0.59
C GLY A 131 -6.04 -10.95 0.60
N ALA A 132 -6.45 -12.19 0.88
CA ALA A 132 -7.23 -12.57 2.05
C ALA A 132 -6.35 -12.82 3.29
N PHE A 133 -5.10 -13.25 3.10
CA PHE A 133 -4.12 -13.61 4.13
C PHE A 133 -4.59 -14.69 5.13
N LYS A 134 -5.60 -15.47 4.76
CA LYS A 134 -6.23 -16.49 5.63
C LYS A 134 -5.87 -17.93 5.30
N GLY A 135 -5.13 -18.15 4.22
CA GLY A 135 -4.67 -19.44 3.73
C GLY A 135 -3.68 -19.25 2.58
N PRO A 136 -2.91 -20.29 2.23
CA PRO A 136 -1.93 -20.20 1.15
C PRO A 136 -2.60 -20.12 -0.23
N ASP A 137 -1.96 -19.42 -1.16
CA ASP A 137 -2.22 -19.57 -2.60
C ASP A 137 -1.93 -21.01 -3.04
N GLY A 138 -0.81 -21.59 -2.56
CA GLY A 138 -0.55 -23.01 -2.73
C GLY A 138 -0.40 -23.38 -4.20
N ALA A 139 -1.24 -24.33 -4.64
CA ALA A 139 -1.17 -24.90 -5.98
C ALA A 139 -2.46 -25.65 -6.40
N LEU A 140 -2.68 -25.71 -7.72
CA LEU A 140 -3.58 -26.62 -8.43
C LEU A 140 -3.02 -28.06 -8.45
N TYR A 141 -3.84 -28.99 -8.93
CA TYR A 141 -3.46 -30.40 -9.11
C TYR A 141 -4.05 -30.97 -10.40
N THR A 142 -3.23 -31.67 -11.19
CA THR A 142 -3.68 -32.50 -12.32
C THR A 142 -3.37 -33.95 -12.02
N ARG A 143 -4.37 -34.82 -12.13
CA ARG A 143 -4.32 -36.22 -11.65
C ARG A 143 -4.35 -37.17 -12.84
N PHE A 144 -3.44 -38.14 -12.85
CA PHE A 144 -3.36 -39.18 -13.87
C PHE A 144 -3.46 -40.57 -13.24
N THR A 145 -4.26 -41.44 -13.84
CA THR A 145 -4.68 -42.73 -13.23
C THR A 145 -3.95 -43.95 -13.79
N LYS A 146 -3.13 -43.77 -14.84
CA LYS A 146 -2.38 -44.82 -15.53
C LYS A 146 -1.06 -44.27 -16.04
N ALA A 147 -0.10 -45.18 -16.28
CA ALA A 147 1.12 -44.88 -17.02
C ALA A 147 0.79 -44.48 -18.47
N GLY A 148 1.55 -43.54 -19.04
CA GLY A 148 1.39 -43.10 -20.42
C GLY A 148 1.80 -41.64 -20.64
N LYS A 149 1.59 -41.15 -21.87
CA LYS A 149 1.75 -39.73 -22.22
C LYS A 149 0.54 -38.93 -21.75
N GLY A 150 0.78 -37.75 -21.20
CA GLY A 150 -0.22 -36.77 -20.81
C GLY A 150 0.19 -35.36 -21.23
N SER A 151 -0.79 -34.47 -21.29
CA SER A 151 -0.59 -33.04 -21.41
C SER A 151 -1.48 -32.33 -20.40
N TYR A 152 -1.03 -31.21 -19.88
CA TYR A 152 -1.81 -30.32 -19.02
C TYR A 152 -1.52 -28.89 -19.41
N THR A 153 -2.53 -28.23 -19.97
CA THR A 153 -2.65 -26.76 -19.95
C THR A 153 -3.36 -26.38 -18.66
N MET A 154 -2.89 -25.33 -18.00
CA MET A 154 -3.59 -24.78 -16.83
C MET A 154 -5.01 -24.30 -17.22
N PRO A 155 -5.99 -24.34 -16.30
CA PRO A 155 -7.12 -23.42 -16.33
C PRO A 155 -6.60 -21.98 -16.40
N ASP A 156 -7.36 -21.07 -17.00
CA ASP A 156 -6.92 -19.68 -17.15
C ASP A 156 -6.71 -18.96 -15.81
N GLU A 157 -7.25 -19.53 -14.73
CA GLU A 157 -7.26 -18.95 -13.40
C GLU A 157 -5.99 -19.20 -12.56
N ALA A 158 -5.30 -20.36 -12.62
CA ALA A 158 -4.30 -20.76 -11.60
C ALA A 158 -3.26 -21.86 -12.00
N LEU A 159 -2.29 -22.18 -11.11
CA LEU A 159 -1.06 -22.99 -11.36
C LEU A 159 -0.73 -23.97 -10.17
N LEU A 160 0.18 -24.95 -10.29
CA LEU A 160 0.02 -26.42 -9.99
C LEU A 160 1.12 -27.14 -9.06
N PHE A 161 0.95 -28.31 -8.41
CA PHE A 161 2.01 -29.01 -7.59
C PHE A 161 2.06 -30.58 -7.64
N VAL A 162 3.28 -31.19 -7.67
CA VAL A 162 3.52 -32.65 -7.83
C VAL A 162 3.27 -33.41 -6.53
N VAL A 163 2.41 -34.43 -6.58
CA VAL A 163 2.25 -35.41 -5.49
C VAL A 163 2.14 -36.81 -6.09
N THR A 164 3.04 -37.72 -5.71
CA THR A 164 3.02 -39.11 -6.19
C THR A 164 3.17 -40.10 -5.06
N ASN A 165 2.64 -41.30 -5.27
CA ASN A 165 2.86 -42.49 -4.46
C ASN A 165 4.13 -43.23 -4.93
N ASP A 166 4.82 -43.89 -3.99
CA ASP A 166 6.30 -44.04 -3.94
C ASP A 166 6.97 -44.98 -4.96
N SER A 167 6.35 -45.21 -6.12
CA SER A 167 6.95 -45.93 -7.25
C SER A 167 6.75 -45.24 -8.62
N THR A 168 5.95 -44.18 -8.70
CA THR A 168 5.72 -43.46 -9.97
C THR A 168 6.87 -42.48 -10.28
N LYS A 169 7.41 -42.60 -11.49
CA LYS A 169 8.26 -41.59 -12.12
C LYS A 169 7.44 -40.75 -13.10
N VAL A 170 7.76 -39.47 -13.21
CA VAL A 170 7.16 -38.57 -14.21
C VAL A 170 8.27 -37.86 -14.96
N GLN A 171 8.27 -37.96 -16.29
CA GLN A 171 9.21 -37.25 -17.16
C GLN A 171 8.48 -36.08 -17.79
N ILE A 172 8.98 -34.86 -17.61
CA ILE A 172 8.46 -33.66 -18.28
C ILE A 172 9.15 -33.57 -19.63
N GLU A 173 8.38 -33.59 -20.72
CA GLU A 173 8.88 -33.62 -22.10
C GLU A 173 8.99 -32.22 -22.71
N ASP A 174 8.07 -31.33 -22.37
CA ASP A 174 8.09 -29.91 -22.77
C ASP A 174 7.36 -29.05 -21.72
N VAL A 175 7.79 -27.80 -21.56
CA VAL A 175 7.12 -26.78 -20.75
C VAL A 175 7.11 -25.48 -21.55
N SER A 176 5.93 -24.93 -21.77
CA SER A 176 5.73 -23.68 -22.50
C SER A 176 4.71 -22.78 -21.80
N LEU A 177 4.79 -21.47 -22.03
CA LEU A 177 3.90 -20.47 -21.45
C LEU A 177 3.41 -19.52 -22.56
N GLU A 178 2.11 -19.36 -22.72
CA GLU A 178 1.47 -18.35 -23.58
C GLU A 178 1.29 -17.05 -22.79
N LEU A 179 2.07 -16.02 -23.13
CA LEU A 179 2.04 -14.71 -22.45
C LEU A 179 0.66 -14.06 -22.60
N GLY A 180 0.01 -13.81 -21.46
CA GLY A 180 -1.35 -13.26 -21.40
C GLY A 180 -1.41 -11.72 -21.37
N PHE A 181 -0.31 -11.07 -21.01
CA PHE A 181 -0.21 -9.61 -20.97
C PHE A 181 -0.10 -8.98 -22.37
N GLN A 182 -0.39 -7.68 -22.44
CA GLN A 182 -0.54 -6.88 -23.64
C GLN A 182 -1.33 -7.62 -24.74
N PRO A 183 -2.57 -8.05 -24.45
CA PRO A 183 -3.27 -9.07 -25.24
C PRO A 183 -3.56 -8.64 -26.68
N THR A 184 -3.92 -7.37 -26.89
CA THR A 184 -4.29 -6.80 -28.19
C THR A 184 -3.12 -6.55 -29.15
N TRP A 185 -1.87 -6.79 -28.72
CA TRP A 185 -0.68 -6.60 -29.55
C TRP A 185 -0.23 -7.93 -30.15
N SER A 186 -0.23 -8.03 -31.48
CA SER A 186 0.35 -9.16 -32.21
C SER A 186 1.86 -9.28 -31.92
N ASN A 187 2.59 -8.17 -32.08
CA ASN A 187 4.03 -8.07 -31.85
C ASN A 187 4.34 -7.43 -30.50
N LEU A 188 4.67 -8.24 -29.49
CA LEU A 188 5.01 -7.76 -28.14
C LEU A 188 6.26 -6.84 -28.10
N ARG A 189 7.06 -6.75 -29.16
CA ARG A 189 8.25 -5.88 -29.25
C ARG A 189 8.00 -4.55 -29.95
N ALA A 190 6.76 -4.27 -30.35
CA ALA A 190 6.36 -3.08 -31.12
C ALA A 190 6.30 -1.78 -30.29
N TYR A 191 7.32 -1.50 -29.46
CA TYR A 191 7.36 -0.35 -28.56
C TYR A 191 7.31 0.97 -29.36
N GLN A 192 6.48 1.89 -28.89
CA GLN A 192 6.23 3.17 -29.57
C GLN A 192 7.13 4.31 -29.10
N GLY A 193 7.98 4.05 -28.10
CA GLY A 193 9.06 4.93 -27.68
C GLY A 193 10.29 4.17 -27.19
N TYR A 194 11.38 4.91 -26.95
CA TYR A 194 12.68 4.36 -26.58
C TYR A 194 13.52 5.40 -25.83
N PHE A 195 14.53 4.92 -25.08
CA PHE A 195 15.60 5.74 -24.48
C PHE A 195 16.93 5.00 -24.60
N HIS A 196 18.01 5.75 -24.79
CA HIS A 196 19.36 5.22 -24.83
C HIS A 196 20.38 6.27 -24.37
N SER A 197 21.34 5.85 -23.54
CA SER A 197 22.38 6.72 -22.99
C SER A 197 23.72 5.99 -22.91
N ASN A 198 24.80 6.71 -22.56
CA ASN A 198 26.10 6.10 -22.29
C ASN A 198 26.21 5.39 -20.92
N ASP A 199 25.10 5.14 -20.24
CA ASP A 199 25.03 4.49 -18.92
C ASP A 199 24.06 3.31 -19.01
N GLU A 200 24.63 2.10 -19.10
CA GLU A 200 23.86 0.88 -19.29
C GLU A 200 22.95 0.54 -18.11
N LEU A 201 23.22 1.08 -16.91
CA LEU A 201 22.34 0.88 -15.77
C LEU A 201 21.05 1.71 -15.93
N LEU A 202 21.16 2.96 -16.40
CA LEU A 202 19.99 3.78 -16.73
C LEU A 202 19.22 3.22 -17.92
N ASN A 203 19.93 2.69 -18.92
CA ASN A 203 19.31 2.00 -20.06
C ASN A 203 18.46 0.80 -19.57
N ARG A 204 19.04 -0.10 -18.76
CA ARG A 204 18.33 -1.25 -18.16
C ARG A 204 17.13 -0.82 -17.30
N VAL A 205 17.30 0.18 -16.43
CA VAL A 205 16.22 0.69 -15.57
C VAL A 205 15.05 1.22 -16.40
N TRP A 206 15.32 1.99 -17.47
CA TRP A 206 14.27 2.50 -18.37
C TRP A 206 13.44 1.37 -19.00
N TYR A 207 14.12 0.36 -19.53
CA TYR A 207 13.47 -0.79 -20.16
C TYR A 207 12.78 -1.72 -19.16
N SER A 208 13.25 -1.80 -17.92
CA SER A 208 12.58 -2.59 -16.87
C SER A 208 11.27 -1.95 -16.42
N GLY A 209 11.23 -0.62 -16.32
CA GLY A 209 9.98 0.12 -16.12
C GLY A 209 9.01 -0.06 -17.29
N ALA A 210 9.49 0.07 -18.53
CA ALA A 210 8.67 -0.15 -19.73
C ALA A 210 8.09 -1.57 -19.83
N TYR A 211 8.89 -2.60 -19.52
CA TYR A 211 8.43 -3.99 -19.52
C TYR A 211 7.42 -4.29 -18.40
N THR A 212 7.60 -3.68 -17.23
CA THR A 212 6.64 -3.79 -16.11
C THR A 212 5.27 -3.19 -16.47
N LEU A 213 5.24 -2.10 -17.21
CA LEU A 213 3.98 -1.53 -17.68
C LEU A 213 3.31 -2.45 -18.71
N GLN A 214 4.10 -3.11 -19.55
CA GLN A 214 3.60 -4.11 -20.49
C GLN A 214 3.06 -5.37 -19.82
N THR A 215 3.68 -5.87 -18.74
CA THR A 215 3.15 -7.01 -17.96
C THR A 215 1.84 -6.67 -17.25
N ASN A 216 1.57 -5.38 -17.03
CA ASN A 216 0.44 -4.89 -16.24
C ASN A 216 -0.73 -4.40 -17.12
N SER A 217 -0.58 -4.36 -18.45
CA SER A 217 -1.71 -4.33 -19.38
C SER A 217 -2.26 -5.76 -19.56
N VAL A 218 -3.41 -6.06 -18.99
CA VAL A 218 -3.99 -7.42 -18.90
C VAL A 218 -5.35 -7.52 -19.63
N PRO A 219 -5.81 -8.73 -20.02
CA PRO A 219 -7.14 -8.92 -20.56
C PRO A 219 -8.20 -8.65 -19.49
N VAL A 220 -9.31 -7.99 -19.86
CA VAL A 220 -10.27 -7.44 -18.87
C VAL A 220 -10.90 -8.48 -17.95
N ASP A 221 -11.13 -9.70 -18.41
CA ASP A 221 -11.74 -10.78 -17.61
C ASP A 221 -10.72 -11.56 -16.76
N THR A 222 -9.49 -11.05 -16.61
CA THR A 222 -8.42 -11.69 -15.80
C THR A 222 -8.15 -10.98 -14.47
N GLY A 223 -9.12 -10.22 -13.97
CA GLY A 223 -9.08 -9.57 -12.67
C GLY A 223 -9.22 -10.54 -11.51
N ARG A 224 -8.68 -10.17 -10.35
CA ARG A 224 -8.75 -10.96 -9.12
C ARG A 224 -10.20 -11.03 -8.62
N GLN A 225 -10.72 -12.23 -8.38
CA GLN A 225 -12.07 -12.41 -7.86
C GLN A 225 -12.23 -11.86 -6.44
N VAL A 226 -13.26 -11.02 -6.24
CA VAL A 226 -13.65 -10.44 -4.95
C VAL A 226 -15.10 -10.84 -4.62
N PRO A 227 -15.47 -11.20 -3.37
CA PRO A 227 -14.60 -11.39 -2.19
C PRO A 227 -13.48 -12.42 -2.42
N MET A 228 -12.32 -12.14 -1.85
CA MET A 228 -11.12 -12.96 -2.02
C MET A 228 -11.33 -14.40 -1.51
N LEU A 229 -10.71 -15.38 -2.17
CA LEU A 229 -10.75 -16.78 -1.74
C LEU A 229 -10.00 -16.99 -0.43
N HIS A 230 -10.44 -17.99 0.36
CA HIS A 230 -9.79 -18.35 1.61
C HIS A 230 -8.46 -19.10 1.41
N ASN A 231 -8.38 -19.91 0.35
CA ASN A 231 -7.18 -20.64 -0.11
C ASN A 231 -7.16 -20.57 -1.64
N GLY A 232 -5.97 -20.56 -2.24
CA GLY A 232 -5.83 -20.42 -3.69
C GLY A 232 -6.23 -19.04 -4.22
N TRP A 233 -6.27 -18.93 -5.55
CA TRP A 233 -6.64 -17.69 -6.23
C TRP A 233 -7.55 -17.96 -7.44
N ALA A 234 -8.24 -16.91 -7.89
CA ALA A 234 -9.01 -16.91 -9.12
C ALA A 234 -8.83 -15.56 -9.84
N ASN A 235 -8.45 -15.62 -11.10
CA ASN A 235 -8.22 -14.47 -11.98
C ASN A 235 -9.26 -14.50 -13.12
N ASN A 236 -10.55 -14.45 -12.79
CA ASN A 236 -11.66 -14.59 -13.74
C ASN A 236 -12.76 -13.52 -13.56
N ALA A 237 -12.43 -12.38 -12.94
CA ALA A 237 -13.36 -11.28 -12.76
C ALA A 237 -13.14 -10.16 -13.80
N THR A 238 -14.23 -9.60 -14.32
CA THR A 238 -14.20 -8.47 -15.26
C THR A 238 -13.78 -7.17 -14.58
N LEU A 239 -12.66 -6.61 -15.03
CA LEU A 239 -12.05 -5.37 -14.54
C LEU A 239 -12.64 -4.09 -15.14
N GLY A 240 -13.20 -4.16 -16.36
CA GLY A 240 -13.62 -2.97 -17.10
C GLY A 240 -14.01 -3.26 -18.56
N PRO A 241 -14.19 -2.20 -19.37
CA PRO A 241 -14.55 -2.32 -20.79
C PRO A 241 -13.34 -2.58 -21.69
N GLY A 242 -13.59 -3.07 -22.91
CA GLY A 242 -12.56 -3.30 -23.94
C GLY A 242 -11.85 -4.64 -23.80
N ASP A 243 -10.79 -4.85 -24.59
CA ASP A 243 -10.03 -6.12 -24.61
C ASP A 243 -8.76 -6.09 -23.74
N THR A 244 -8.35 -4.92 -23.26
CA THR A 244 -7.13 -4.70 -22.45
C THR A 244 -7.31 -3.58 -21.43
N ILE A 245 -6.69 -3.71 -20.26
CA ILE A 245 -6.79 -2.74 -19.16
C ILE A 245 -5.52 -2.74 -18.30
N ILE A 246 -5.12 -1.58 -17.77
CA ILE A 246 -3.90 -1.47 -16.93
C ILE A 246 -4.23 -1.66 -15.45
N VAL A 247 -3.43 -2.49 -14.77
CA VAL A 247 -3.53 -2.78 -13.32
C VAL A 247 -2.26 -2.37 -12.56
N ASP A 248 -2.33 -2.41 -11.22
CA ASP A 248 -1.20 -2.14 -10.32
C ASP A 248 -0.03 -3.10 -10.54
N GLY A 249 -0.29 -4.41 -10.56
CA GLY A 249 0.70 -5.48 -10.61
C GLY A 249 0.17 -6.76 -11.26
N ALA A 250 1.07 -7.53 -11.86
CA ALA A 250 0.69 -8.75 -12.58
C ALA A 250 0.34 -9.94 -11.66
N LYS A 251 0.99 -10.09 -10.50
CA LYS A 251 0.80 -11.24 -9.60
C LYS A 251 -0.48 -11.15 -8.75
N ARG A 252 -0.59 -10.08 -7.98
CA ARG A 252 -1.48 -9.91 -6.82
C ARG A 252 -2.22 -8.59 -6.90
N ASP A 253 -3.33 -8.45 -6.15
CA ASP A 253 -4.39 -7.43 -6.33
C ASP A 253 -5.00 -7.43 -7.76
N ARG A 254 -4.21 -7.24 -8.82
CA ARG A 254 -4.61 -7.25 -10.24
C ARG A 254 -5.85 -6.37 -10.47
N ALA A 255 -5.82 -5.14 -9.99
CA ALA A 255 -6.94 -4.21 -10.03
C ALA A 255 -6.54 -2.86 -10.64
N VAL A 256 -7.53 -2.09 -11.12
CA VAL A 256 -7.29 -0.71 -11.54
C VAL A 256 -7.05 0.15 -10.29
N TRP A 257 -5.83 0.65 -10.11
CA TRP A 257 -5.49 1.57 -9.03
C TRP A 257 -5.08 2.94 -9.60
N PRO A 258 -5.91 3.99 -9.46
CA PRO A 258 -5.59 5.33 -9.98
C PRO A 258 -4.27 5.93 -9.48
N GLY A 259 -3.84 5.65 -8.25
CA GLY A 259 -2.58 6.16 -7.70
C GLY A 259 -1.36 5.78 -8.55
N ASP A 260 -1.28 4.51 -8.91
CA ASP A 260 -0.28 3.94 -9.82
C ASP A 260 -0.26 4.65 -11.17
N MET A 261 -1.45 4.98 -11.69
CA MET A 261 -1.61 5.70 -12.96
C MET A 261 -0.91 7.07 -12.98
N GLY A 262 -0.67 7.68 -11.80
CA GLY A 262 0.12 8.89 -11.65
C GLY A 262 1.57 8.76 -12.13
N ILE A 263 2.17 7.57 -12.01
CA ILE A 263 3.52 7.25 -12.50
C ILE A 263 3.46 6.38 -13.78
N ALA A 264 2.53 5.44 -13.84
CA ALA A 264 2.42 4.48 -14.92
C ALA A 264 2.01 5.13 -16.26
N VAL A 265 1.05 6.06 -16.28
CA VAL A 265 0.54 6.63 -17.55
C VAL A 265 1.58 7.50 -18.28
N PRO A 266 2.30 8.44 -17.64
CA PRO A 266 3.39 9.17 -18.30
C PRO A 266 4.54 8.27 -18.77
N SER A 267 4.76 7.16 -18.06
CA SER A 267 5.84 6.20 -18.34
C SER A 267 5.47 5.25 -19.49
N ALA A 268 4.20 4.85 -19.59
CA ALA A 268 3.66 4.05 -20.69
C ALA A 268 3.66 4.88 -21.99
N PHE A 269 3.19 6.13 -21.94
CA PHE A 269 3.19 7.05 -23.09
C PHE A 269 4.55 7.15 -23.78
N VAL A 270 5.65 7.29 -23.02
CA VAL A 270 6.99 7.42 -23.61
C VAL A 270 7.66 6.10 -23.99
N SER A 271 7.03 4.94 -23.75
CA SER A 271 7.66 3.63 -23.92
C SER A 271 6.83 2.62 -24.75
N THR A 272 5.80 2.00 -24.18
CA THR A 272 4.90 1.12 -24.94
C THR A 272 4.02 1.95 -25.88
N GLY A 273 3.59 3.13 -25.46
CA GLY A 273 2.55 3.93 -26.13
C GLY A 273 1.14 3.39 -25.90
N ASP A 274 0.96 2.41 -25.01
CA ASP A 274 -0.37 1.86 -24.67
C ASP A 274 -1.17 2.88 -23.86
N LEU A 275 -2.06 3.60 -24.56
CA LEU A 275 -3.08 4.45 -23.98
C LEU A 275 -4.49 3.81 -24.05
N GLU A 276 -4.64 2.62 -24.64
CA GLU A 276 -5.93 1.91 -24.70
C GLU A 276 -6.24 1.28 -23.34
N SER A 277 -5.28 0.57 -22.76
CA SER A 277 -5.40 0.02 -21.40
C SER A 277 -5.64 1.11 -20.35
N VAL A 278 -5.05 2.30 -20.57
CA VAL A 278 -5.26 3.50 -19.75
C VAL A 278 -6.67 4.07 -19.91
N LYS A 279 -7.17 4.18 -21.15
CA LYS A 279 -8.55 4.62 -21.43
C LYS A 279 -9.56 3.74 -20.73
N ASN A 280 -9.39 2.42 -20.82
CA ASN A 280 -10.32 1.45 -20.25
C ASN A 280 -10.30 1.46 -18.72
N ALA A 281 -9.13 1.61 -18.10
CA ALA A 281 -8.98 1.82 -16.67
C ALA A 281 -9.67 3.10 -16.18
N LEU A 282 -9.48 4.24 -16.85
CA LEU A 282 -10.18 5.47 -16.49
C LEU A 282 -11.70 5.34 -16.73
N GLN A 283 -12.12 4.72 -17.83
CA GLN A 283 -13.53 4.58 -18.17
C GLN A 283 -14.27 3.70 -17.16
N VAL A 284 -13.65 2.67 -16.57
CA VAL A 284 -14.31 1.91 -15.50
C VAL A 284 -14.50 2.74 -14.23
N MET A 285 -13.53 3.59 -13.84
CA MET A 285 -13.71 4.53 -12.72
C MET A 285 -14.86 5.51 -12.98
N TYR A 286 -14.99 6.01 -14.21
CA TYR A 286 -16.16 6.81 -14.61
C TYR A 286 -17.46 6.02 -14.63
N ASN A 287 -17.43 4.71 -14.89
CA ASN A 287 -18.62 3.86 -14.90
C ASN A 287 -19.10 3.50 -13.48
N THR A 288 -18.19 3.39 -12.50
CA THR A 288 -18.51 3.09 -11.10
C THR A 288 -18.69 4.31 -10.19
N GLN A 289 -18.30 5.51 -10.65
CA GLN A 289 -18.45 6.78 -9.93
C GLN A 289 -19.84 6.93 -9.28
N ASN A 290 -19.87 7.38 -8.03
CA ASN A 290 -21.09 7.65 -7.29
C ASN A 290 -21.89 8.81 -7.93
N THR A 291 -23.03 8.49 -8.52
CA THR A 291 -23.90 9.44 -9.24
C THR A 291 -24.61 10.47 -8.37
N THR A 292 -24.57 10.31 -7.03
CA THR A 292 -25.18 11.24 -6.07
C THR A 292 -24.15 12.21 -5.47
N THR A 293 -22.93 11.73 -5.19
CA THR A 293 -21.88 12.56 -4.56
C THR A 293 -20.83 13.08 -5.54
N GLY A 294 -20.65 12.45 -6.70
CA GLY A 294 -19.52 12.68 -7.60
C GLY A 294 -18.23 11.93 -7.23
N ALA A 295 -18.21 11.20 -6.10
CA ALA A 295 -17.03 10.47 -5.65
C ALA A 295 -16.65 9.32 -6.60
N PHE A 296 -15.39 9.26 -7.01
CA PHE A 296 -14.76 8.02 -7.51
C PHE A 296 -14.49 7.02 -6.38
N ASP A 297 -14.31 5.77 -6.78
CA ASP A 297 -13.73 4.72 -5.96
C ASP A 297 -12.21 4.97 -5.77
N GLU A 298 -11.64 4.34 -4.74
CA GLU A 298 -10.18 4.27 -4.52
C GLU A 298 -9.51 3.26 -5.46
N SER A 299 -10.20 2.18 -5.79
CA SER A 299 -9.78 1.17 -6.77
C SER A 299 -10.94 0.83 -7.70
N GLY A 300 -10.67 0.37 -8.92
CA GLY A 300 -11.69 -0.15 -9.81
C GLY A 300 -12.32 -1.46 -9.32
N PRO A 301 -13.41 -1.91 -9.97
CA PRO A 301 -14.01 -3.20 -9.70
C PRO A 301 -13.07 -4.35 -10.12
N PRO A 302 -13.23 -5.56 -9.55
CA PRO A 302 -14.22 -5.92 -8.53
C PRO A 302 -13.81 -5.50 -7.11
N LEU A 303 -12.60 -4.94 -6.93
CA LEU A 303 -12.06 -4.56 -5.62
C LEU A 303 -12.78 -3.36 -4.98
N SER A 304 -13.09 -2.33 -5.78
CA SER A 304 -13.98 -1.20 -5.46
C SER A 304 -13.86 -0.62 -4.04
N GLN A 305 -12.63 -0.40 -3.56
CA GLN A 305 -12.37 0.34 -2.31
C GLN A 305 -12.88 1.78 -2.43
N LYS A 306 -13.17 2.45 -1.30
CA LYS A 306 -13.94 3.71 -1.26
C LYS A 306 -13.34 4.68 -0.24
N ASN A 307 -13.67 5.97 -0.38
CA ASN A 307 -13.40 7.06 0.58
C ASN A 307 -11.93 7.53 0.65
N SER A 308 -11.28 7.66 -0.50
CA SER A 308 -9.87 8.10 -0.60
C SER A 308 -9.73 9.35 -1.49
N ASP A 309 -9.64 10.53 -0.86
CA ASP A 309 -9.43 11.82 -1.54
C ASP A 309 -8.22 11.76 -2.51
N THR A 310 -7.16 11.06 -2.13
CA THR A 310 -5.93 10.91 -2.90
C THR A 310 -6.16 10.14 -4.20
N TYR A 311 -6.78 8.96 -4.15
CA TYR A 311 -7.05 8.15 -5.35
C TYR A 311 -8.17 8.73 -6.21
N HIS A 312 -9.12 9.45 -5.60
CA HIS A 312 -10.08 10.30 -6.30
C HIS A 312 -9.35 11.35 -7.17
N MET A 313 -8.43 12.14 -6.58
CA MET A 313 -7.63 13.11 -7.33
C MET A 313 -6.73 12.44 -8.38
N TRP A 314 -6.17 11.27 -8.11
CA TRP A 314 -5.36 10.56 -9.10
C TRP A 314 -6.16 10.08 -10.31
N THR A 315 -7.44 9.73 -10.16
CA THR A 315 -8.34 9.45 -11.31
C THR A 315 -8.47 10.66 -12.24
N MET A 316 -8.50 11.86 -11.65
CA MET A 316 -8.64 13.14 -12.34
C MET A 316 -7.33 13.56 -13.01
N ILE A 317 -6.18 13.37 -12.33
CA ILE A 317 -4.84 13.59 -12.90
C ILE A 317 -4.55 12.57 -14.01
N GLY A 318 -4.95 11.30 -13.84
CA GLY A 318 -4.90 10.28 -14.88
C GLY A 318 -5.71 10.66 -16.11
N THR A 319 -6.91 11.24 -15.91
CA THR A 319 -7.73 11.80 -17.00
C THR A 319 -7.02 12.95 -17.73
N TYR A 320 -6.40 13.89 -17.00
CA TYR A 320 -5.60 14.96 -17.60
C TYR A 320 -4.44 14.41 -18.44
N ASN A 321 -3.65 13.49 -17.88
CA ASN A 321 -2.53 12.86 -18.56
C ASN A 321 -2.99 12.11 -19.82
N TYR A 322 -4.06 11.32 -19.72
CA TYR A 322 -4.63 10.59 -20.84
C TYR A 322 -5.05 11.53 -21.99
N VAL A 323 -5.79 12.61 -21.71
CA VAL A 323 -6.19 13.59 -22.73
C VAL A 323 -4.98 14.36 -23.29
N LEU A 324 -4.00 14.70 -22.47
CA LEU A 324 -2.76 15.34 -22.89
C LEU A 324 -2.00 14.47 -23.91
N PHE A 325 -1.88 13.17 -23.65
CA PHE A 325 -1.13 12.25 -24.52
C PHE A 325 -1.92 11.80 -25.76
N SER A 326 -3.23 11.55 -25.62
CA SER A 326 -4.08 11.01 -26.70
C SER A 326 -4.75 12.06 -27.60
N ASN A 327 -5.07 13.25 -27.08
CA ASN A 327 -6.04 14.17 -27.67
C ASN A 327 -7.45 13.54 -27.87
N ASP A 328 -7.86 12.57 -27.05
CA ASP A 328 -9.21 12.02 -27.10
C ASP A 328 -10.25 12.99 -26.47
N THR A 329 -10.70 13.93 -27.30
CA THR A 329 -11.74 14.92 -26.95
C THR A 329 -13.12 14.30 -26.77
N ASP A 330 -13.36 13.11 -27.35
CA ASP A 330 -14.67 12.45 -27.30
C ASP A 330 -14.84 11.74 -25.95
N PHE A 331 -13.80 11.07 -25.46
CA PHE A 331 -13.71 10.56 -24.09
C PHE A 331 -13.86 11.69 -23.06
N LEU A 332 -13.17 12.83 -23.26
CA LEU A 332 -13.32 13.99 -22.40
C LEU A 332 -14.77 14.51 -22.40
N SER A 333 -15.37 14.69 -23.58
CA SER A 333 -16.73 15.21 -23.73
C SER A 333 -17.78 14.27 -23.11
N ALA A 334 -17.66 12.96 -23.35
CA ALA A 334 -18.58 11.95 -22.82
C ALA A 334 -18.54 11.87 -21.28
N ASN A 335 -17.37 12.08 -20.68
CA ASN A 335 -17.19 12.04 -19.23
C ASN A 335 -17.14 13.45 -18.58
N TRP A 336 -17.38 14.54 -19.32
CA TRP A 336 -17.15 15.90 -18.79
C TRP A 336 -18.05 16.25 -17.61
N GLN A 337 -19.34 15.92 -17.67
CA GLN A 337 -20.27 16.13 -16.53
C GLN A 337 -19.88 15.29 -15.30
N LYS A 338 -19.31 14.11 -15.53
CA LYS A 338 -18.77 13.25 -14.46
C LYS A 338 -17.49 13.82 -13.85
N TYR A 339 -16.60 14.38 -14.67
CA TYR A 339 -15.45 15.14 -14.21
C TYR A 339 -15.89 16.37 -13.41
N GLN A 340 -16.92 17.10 -13.85
CA GLN A 340 -17.50 18.22 -13.10
C GLN A 340 -18.10 17.77 -11.75
N ALA A 341 -18.78 16.62 -11.69
CA ALA A 341 -19.28 16.07 -10.42
C ALA A 341 -18.14 15.63 -9.48
N ALA A 342 -17.07 15.01 -10.00
CA ALA A 342 -15.86 14.70 -9.24
C ALA A 342 -15.17 15.97 -8.75
N MET A 343 -15.12 17.00 -9.60
CA MET A 343 -14.63 18.32 -9.24
C MET A 343 -15.44 18.92 -8.10
N ASP A 344 -16.78 18.96 -8.16
CA ASP A 344 -17.60 19.53 -7.10
C ASP A 344 -17.58 18.69 -5.81
N PHE A 345 -17.41 17.37 -5.90
CA PHE A 345 -17.10 16.50 -4.74
C PHE A 345 -15.79 16.92 -4.08
N ILE A 346 -14.69 16.94 -4.85
CA ILE A 346 -13.39 17.20 -4.29
C ILE A 346 -13.22 18.67 -3.90
N TYR A 347 -13.91 19.65 -4.54
CA TYR A 347 -13.69 21.11 -4.41
C TYR A 347 -14.03 21.78 -3.06
N GLY A 348 -13.99 21.00 -1.98
CA GLY A 348 -13.11 21.41 -0.88
C GLY A 348 -11.66 21.74 -1.32
N LYS A 349 -11.12 21.11 -2.38
CA LYS A 349 -9.80 21.28 -3.03
C LYS A 349 -9.73 20.87 -4.54
N THR A 350 -9.42 21.83 -5.42
CA THR A 350 -8.61 21.79 -6.70
C THR A 350 -9.00 21.02 -8.00
N GLY A 351 -8.64 21.61 -9.17
CA GLY A 351 -8.49 20.90 -10.48
C GLY A 351 -8.62 21.72 -11.80
N ALA A 352 -7.96 22.88 -11.94
CA ALA A 352 -8.38 23.93 -12.91
C ALA A 352 -8.24 23.68 -14.43
N GLN A 353 -7.21 22.95 -14.91
CA GLN A 353 -6.78 23.05 -16.31
C GLN A 353 -7.74 22.43 -17.33
N LEU A 354 -8.45 21.34 -16.99
CA LEU A 354 -9.29 20.61 -17.95
C LEU A 354 -10.51 21.41 -18.45
N ALA A 355 -11.02 22.38 -17.68
CA ALA A 355 -12.10 23.24 -18.16
C ALA A 355 -11.71 24.05 -19.41
N ALA A 356 -10.45 24.48 -19.52
CA ALA A 356 -9.99 25.24 -20.67
C ALA A 356 -9.95 24.41 -21.98
N TRP A 357 -9.92 23.08 -21.89
CA TRP A 357 -9.97 22.16 -23.04
C TRP A 357 -11.40 21.67 -23.33
N ALA A 358 -12.21 21.43 -22.30
CA ALA A 358 -13.58 20.94 -22.45
C ALA A 358 -14.61 22.04 -22.79
N ASP A 359 -14.53 23.21 -22.15
CA ASP A 359 -15.36 24.38 -22.44
C ASP A 359 -14.60 25.68 -22.15
N SER A 360 -13.95 26.18 -23.20
CA SER A 360 -13.20 27.44 -23.20
C SER A 360 -14.06 28.70 -23.06
N THR A 361 -15.39 28.57 -22.94
CA THR A 361 -16.32 29.67 -22.63
C THR A 361 -16.78 29.70 -21.17
N SER A 362 -16.42 28.69 -20.38
CA SER A 362 -16.85 28.55 -18.98
C SER A 362 -16.03 29.40 -17.99
N SER A 363 -16.71 30.01 -17.01
CA SER A 363 -16.06 30.68 -15.86
C SER A 363 -15.46 29.71 -14.82
N LEU A 364 -15.50 28.40 -15.11
CA LEU A 364 -14.90 27.36 -14.27
C LEU A 364 -13.38 27.50 -14.21
N VAL A 365 -12.73 27.89 -15.31
CA VAL A 365 -11.27 28.09 -15.37
C VAL A 365 -10.82 29.12 -14.33
N ASP A 366 -11.43 30.31 -14.33
CA ASP A 366 -11.09 31.39 -13.38
C ASP A 366 -11.43 31.01 -11.94
N THR A 367 -12.59 30.38 -11.73
CA THR A 367 -13.05 29.90 -10.42
C THR A 367 -12.06 28.90 -9.83
N TRP A 368 -11.63 27.93 -10.63
CA TRP A 368 -10.76 26.86 -10.21
C TRP A 368 -9.31 27.34 -10.04
N ASN A 369 -8.79 28.21 -10.91
CA ASN A 369 -7.48 28.86 -10.72
C ASN A 369 -7.45 29.66 -9.41
N THR A 370 -8.47 30.49 -9.16
CA THR A 370 -8.57 31.31 -7.94
C THR A 370 -8.55 30.47 -6.67
N ARG A 371 -9.27 29.32 -6.66
CA ARG A 371 -9.27 28.40 -5.52
C ARG A 371 -7.90 27.69 -5.36
N ALA A 372 -7.25 27.30 -6.45
CA ALA A 372 -5.92 26.68 -6.42
C ALA A 372 -4.84 27.64 -5.86
N ASP A 373 -4.84 28.90 -6.28
CA ASP A 373 -3.94 29.93 -5.73
C ASP A 373 -4.14 30.15 -4.23
N ASN A 374 -5.39 30.09 -3.75
CA ASN A 374 -5.68 30.24 -2.33
C ASN A 374 -5.25 29.01 -1.50
N LEU A 375 -5.41 27.79 -2.03
CA LEU A 375 -4.88 26.58 -1.40
C LEU A 375 -3.35 26.59 -1.35
N LYS A 376 -2.68 26.99 -2.44
CA LYS A 376 -1.22 27.14 -2.50
C LYS A 376 -0.68 28.14 -1.46
N LYS A 377 -1.38 29.26 -1.23
CA LYS A 377 -1.04 30.22 -0.17
C LYS A 377 -1.17 29.58 1.21
N ALA A 378 -2.29 28.88 1.49
CA ALA A 378 -2.52 28.23 2.77
C ALA A 378 -1.46 27.16 3.09
N ILE A 379 -1.10 26.29 2.13
CA ILE A 379 -0.06 25.28 2.30
C ILE A 379 1.29 25.93 2.65
N ASN A 380 1.68 27.00 1.94
CA ASN A 380 2.91 27.76 2.22
C ASN A 380 2.89 28.53 3.55
N GLN A 381 1.71 28.78 4.13
CA GLN A 381 1.54 29.51 5.39
C GLN A 381 1.53 28.58 6.62
N TYR A 382 0.90 27.41 6.54
CA TYR A 382 0.64 26.56 7.71
C TYR A 382 1.46 25.25 7.77
N CYS A 383 1.89 24.72 6.62
CA CYS A 383 2.64 23.47 6.55
C CYS A 383 4.15 23.68 6.36
N TRP A 384 4.59 24.81 5.83
CA TRP A 384 6.02 25.07 5.62
C TRP A 384 6.76 25.29 6.95
N ASP A 385 7.98 24.77 7.03
CA ASP A 385 8.91 24.94 8.14
C ASP A 385 10.18 25.63 7.64
N ASP A 386 10.35 26.92 7.99
CA ASP A 386 11.53 27.71 7.61
C ASP A 386 12.81 27.35 8.40
N ALA A 387 12.72 26.59 9.49
CA ALA A 387 13.88 26.11 10.24
C ALA A 387 14.43 24.79 9.68
N TYR A 388 13.55 23.89 9.26
CA TYR A 388 13.94 22.67 8.55
C TYR A 388 14.25 22.95 7.07
N GLY A 389 13.45 23.79 6.41
CA GLY A 389 13.56 24.09 4.98
C GLY A 389 12.73 23.17 4.07
N ALA A 390 11.63 22.62 4.59
CA ALA A 390 10.70 21.76 3.85
C ALA A 390 9.26 21.90 4.41
N PHE A 391 8.29 21.17 3.86
CA PHE A 391 6.96 21.05 4.45
C PHE A 391 6.92 19.96 5.53
N LYS A 392 6.20 20.26 6.61
CA LYS A 392 5.61 19.28 7.51
C LYS A 392 4.47 18.55 6.81
N ASP A 393 4.20 17.33 7.25
CA ASP A 393 3.07 16.48 6.85
C ASP A 393 1.73 17.24 6.85
N ASN A 394 1.46 18.02 7.91
CA ASN A 394 0.21 18.78 8.00
C ASN A 394 0.34 20.07 8.86
N ALA A 395 -0.76 20.81 8.93
CA ALA A 395 -0.86 22.12 9.60
C ALA A 395 -0.89 22.06 11.14
N THR A 396 -0.88 20.87 11.75
CA THR A 396 -0.84 20.71 13.22
C THR A 396 0.59 20.67 13.79
N ALA A 397 0.70 20.37 15.08
CA ALA A 397 1.97 20.18 15.77
C ALA A 397 2.55 18.78 15.47
N THR A 398 3.17 18.64 14.30
CA THR A 398 3.91 17.45 13.87
C THR A 398 5.38 17.80 13.57
N THR A 399 6.28 16.85 13.80
CA THR A 399 7.71 16.91 13.44
C THR A 399 8.05 16.02 12.25
N LEU A 400 7.04 15.52 11.54
CA LEU A 400 7.20 14.72 10.33
C LEU A 400 7.28 15.64 9.10
N HIS A 401 8.36 15.54 8.33
CA HIS A 401 8.53 16.16 7.02
C HIS A 401 8.59 15.04 5.96
N PRO A 402 7.45 14.63 5.37
CA PRO A 402 7.36 13.39 4.61
C PRO A 402 7.97 13.50 3.21
N GLN A 403 8.37 12.38 2.64
CA GLN A 403 9.02 12.28 1.34
C GLN A 403 8.03 12.61 0.20
N ASP A 404 6.79 12.13 0.30
CA ASP A 404 5.74 12.27 -0.71
C ASP A 404 5.28 13.73 -0.92
N ALA A 405 4.77 14.39 0.13
CA ALA A 405 4.19 15.71 0.05
C ALA A 405 5.23 16.77 -0.35
N ASN A 406 6.48 16.61 0.09
CA ASN A 406 7.59 17.48 -0.30
C ASN A 406 7.96 17.31 -1.78
N SER A 407 8.08 16.07 -2.26
CA SER A 407 8.34 15.79 -3.67
C SER A 407 7.22 16.32 -4.57
N MET A 408 5.96 16.05 -4.21
CA MET A 408 4.78 16.49 -4.96
C MET A 408 4.59 18.01 -4.89
N ALA A 409 4.93 18.69 -3.79
CA ALA A 409 4.85 20.15 -3.69
C ALA A 409 5.79 20.88 -4.66
N VAL A 410 6.95 20.30 -5.00
CA VAL A 410 7.82 20.82 -6.05
C VAL A 410 7.18 20.59 -7.43
N LEU A 411 6.69 19.38 -7.70
CA LEU A 411 6.12 19.01 -9.01
C LEU A 411 4.83 19.78 -9.36
N PHE A 412 3.95 19.99 -8.38
CA PHE A 412 2.72 20.77 -8.54
C PHE A 412 2.95 22.29 -8.37
N GLY A 413 4.22 22.73 -8.33
CA GLY A 413 4.57 24.15 -8.34
C GLY A 413 4.06 24.94 -7.13
N ILE A 414 3.92 24.28 -5.97
CA ILE A 414 3.50 24.91 -4.71
C ILE A 414 4.59 25.89 -4.21
N VAL A 415 5.86 25.61 -4.50
CA VAL A 415 7.03 26.40 -4.10
C VAL A 415 7.69 27.17 -5.25
N ASN A 416 8.61 28.08 -4.90
CA ASN A 416 9.53 28.72 -5.83
C ASN A 416 10.85 27.92 -5.94
N GLN A 417 11.74 28.29 -6.87
CA GLN A 417 13.00 27.55 -7.10
C GLN A 417 13.90 27.46 -5.85
N THR A 418 13.87 28.47 -4.97
CA THR A 418 14.69 28.49 -3.75
C THR A 418 14.19 27.45 -2.74
N ARG A 419 12.88 27.42 -2.47
CA ARG A 419 12.27 26.40 -1.60
C ARG A 419 12.31 25.00 -2.26
N ALA A 420 12.24 24.90 -3.58
CA ALA A 420 12.43 23.63 -4.30
C ALA A 420 13.87 23.09 -4.18
N ALA A 421 14.89 23.96 -4.24
CA ALA A 421 16.28 23.56 -4.01
C ALA A 421 16.51 23.07 -2.57
N SER A 422 15.89 23.74 -1.58
CA SER A 422 15.88 23.35 -0.17
C SER A 422 15.23 21.97 0.06
N ILE A 423 14.03 21.74 -0.49
CA ILE A 423 13.37 20.41 -0.46
C ILE A 423 14.28 19.35 -1.12
N SER A 424 14.80 19.65 -2.31
CA SER A 424 15.70 18.76 -3.07
C SER A 424 17.03 18.48 -2.37
N GLU A 425 17.37 19.22 -1.32
CA GLU A 425 18.49 18.95 -0.42
C GLU A 425 18.04 18.09 0.77
N ARG A 426 16.95 18.49 1.45
CA ARG A 426 16.39 17.75 2.60
C ARG A 426 15.92 16.34 2.31
N LEU A 427 15.45 16.04 1.11
CA LEU A 427 15.11 14.66 0.73
C LEU A 427 16.34 13.74 0.73
N THR A 428 17.56 14.29 0.54
CA THR A 428 18.80 13.49 0.61
C THR A 428 19.21 13.10 2.03
N ASP A 429 18.67 13.75 3.07
CA ASP A 429 18.87 13.36 4.47
C ASP A 429 18.26 11.95 4.76
N ASN A 430 17.34 11.47 3.91
CA ASN A 430 16.69 10.15 4.01
C ASN A 430 17.41 9.01 3.24
N TRP A 431 18.57 9.27 2.62
CA TRP A 431 19.19 8.33 1.68
C TRP A 431 20.05 7.25 2.36
N THR A 432 19.68 5.99 2.13
CA THR A 432 20.47 4.80 2.48
C THR A 432 21.35 4.34 1.30
N PRO A 433 22.27 3.37 1.47
CA PRO A 433 23.02 2.78 0.35
C PRO A 433 22.15 2.16 -0.76
N ILE A 434 20.87 1.87 -0.50
CA ILE A 434 19.97 1.14 -1.40
C ILE A 434 18.68 1.92 -1.77
N GLY A 435 18.53 3.18 -1.35
CA GLY A 435 17.37 4.02 -1.69
C GLY A 435 16.97 4.99 -0.58
N ALA A 436 15.97 5.84 -0.84
CA ALA A 436 15.42 6.77 0.13
C ALA A 436 14.35 6.10 1.00
N VAL A 437 14.46 6.20 2.33
CA VAL A 437 13.45 5.70 3.28
C VAL A 437 12.38 6.77 3.48
N ALA A 438 11.11 6.39 3.39
CA ALA A 438 10.00 7.32 3.59
C ALA A 438 9.78 7.62 5.09
N PRO A 439 9.92 8.87 5.58
CA PRO A 439 9.66 9.19 7.00
C PRO A 439 8.22 8.85 7.46
N GLU A 440 7.25 8.96 6.56
CA GLU A 440 5.83 8.61 6.73
C GLU A 440 5.57 7.09 6.85
N LEU A 441 6.49 6.29 6.32
CA LEU A 441 6.47 4.83 6.37
C LEU A 441 7.88 4.31 6.75
N PRO A 442 8.29 4.46 8.03
CA PRO A 442 9.65 4.14 8.48
C PRO A 442 10.11 2.74 8.07
N GLU A 443 11.42 2.59 7.91
CA GLU A 443 12.12 1.39 7.42
C GLU A 443 11.79 0.97 5.98
N ASN A 444 10.78 1.55 5.32
CA ASN A 444 10.38 1.18 3.96
C ASN A 444 10.98 2.14 2.93
N ILE A 445 11.49 1.57 1.85
CA ILE A 445 11.89 2.27 0.64
C ILE A 445 10.79 2.02 -0.39
N SER A 446 10.12 3.10 -0.81
CA SER A 446 9.03 3.06 -1.78
C SER A 446 9.48 3.67 -3.11
N PRO A 447 9.71 2.87 -4.17
CA PRO A 447 9.94 3.36 -5.52
C PRO A 447 8.78 4.18 -6.09
N PHE A 448 7.55 4.05 -5.59
CA PHE A 448 6.44 4.97 -5.91
C PHE A 448 6.74 6.39 -5.46
N ILE A 449 7.03 6.57 -4.16
CA ILE A 449 7.34 7.89 -3.60
C ILE A 449 8.66 8.43 -4.18
N SER A 450 9.65 7.54 -4.33
CA SER A 450 10.93 7.87 -4.98
C SER A 450 10.75 8.28 -6.45
N SER A 451 9.70 7.82 -7.15
CA SER A 451 9.39 8.24 -8.51
C SER A 451 8.94 9.70 -8.59
N PHE A 452 8.39 10.27 -7.51
CA PHE A 452 8.17 11.71 -7.40
C PHE A 452 9.46 12.43 -6.97
N GLU A 453 10.26 11.86 -6.07
CA GLU A 453 11.53 12.46 -5.61
C GLU A 453 12.53 12.69 -6.76
N ILE A 454 12.74 11.70 -7.64
CA ILE A 454 13.66 11.87 -8.80
C ILE A 454 13.20 13.01 -9.72
N GLN A 455 11.89 13.17 -9.90
CA GLN A 455 11.33 14.26 -10.71
C GLN A 455 11.42 15.61 -9.96
N CYS A 456 11.23 15.62 -8.64
CA CYS A 456 11.44 16.78 -7.77
C CYS A 456 12.89 17.28 -7.88
N HIS A 457 13.89 16.39 -7.83
CA HIS A 457 15.28 16.75 -8.06
C HIS A 457 15.52 17.36 -9.44
N PHE A 458 14.96 16.78 -10.52
CA PHE A 458 15.06 17.38 -11.85
C PHE A 458 14.35 18.75 -11.95
N ALA A 459 13.18 18.92 -11.33
CA ALA A 459 12.46 20.20 -11.29
C ALA A 459 13.21 21.27 -10.47
N ALA A 460 13.88 20.87 -9.39
CA ALA A 460 14.78 21.71 -8.61
C ALA A 460 16.11 22.06 -9.33
N GLY A 461 16.37 21.47 -10.50
CA GLY A 461 17.61 21.69 -11.27
C GLY A 461 18.81 20.88 -10.76
N GLN A 462 18.56 19.75 -10.09
CA GLN A 462 19.56 18.86 -9.47
C GLN A 462 19.62 17.49 -10.16
N PRO A 463 19.94 17.41 -11.48
CA PRO A 463 19.90 16.15 -12.22
C PRO A 463 20.86 15.10 -11.70
N THR A 464 21.98 15.49 -11.09
CA THR A 464 22.93 14.54 -10.48
C THR A 464 22.29 13.79 -9.30
N ARG A 465 21.52 14.49 -8.44
CA ARG A 465 20.77 13.85 -7.33
C ARG A 465 19.73 12.86 -7.87
N ALA A 466 18.98 13.26 -8.90
CA ALA A 466 18.00 12.38 -9.55
C ALA A 466 18.64 11.11 -10.13
N LEU A 467 19.72 11.25 -10.91
CA LEU A 467 20.45 10.12 -11.50
C LEU A 467 21.10 9.21 -10.44
N GLU A 468 21.60 9.79 -9.35
CA GLU A 468 22.14 9.03 -8.23
C GLU A 468 21.06 8.17 -7.56
N LEU A 469 19.90 8.74 -7.22
CA LEU A 469 18.79 7.99 -6.62
C LEU A 469 18.26 6.89 -7.56
N ILE A 470 18.22 7.12 -8.88
CA ILE A 470 17.85 6.09 -9.87
C ILE A 470 18.81 4.89 -9.79
N ARG A 471 20.13 5.15 -9.80
CA ARG A 471 21.16 4.10 -9.71
C ARG A 471 21.20 3.41 -8.34
N ARG A 472 20.88 4.14 -7.27
CA ARG A 472 20.90 3.72 -5.86
C ARG A 472 19.72 2.83 -5.48
N SER A 473 18.51 3.11 -6.00
CA SER A 473 17.28 2.34 -5.73
C SER A 473 17.04 1.25 -6.78
N TRP A 474 16.53 1.61 -7.96
CA TRP A 474 16.26 0.67 -9.05
C TRP A 474 17.51 -0.06 -9.52
N GLY A 475 18.66 0.63 -9.55
CA GLY A 475 19.95 0.02 -9.88
C GLY A 475 20.50 -0.93 -8.80
N TRP A 476 20.05 -0.83 -7.54
CA TRP A 476 20.29 -1.89 -6.55
C TRP A 476 19.37 -3.08 -6.80
N TYR A 477 18.05 -2.85 -6.97
CA TYR A 477 17.09 -3.93 -7.20
C TYR A 477 17.42 -4.78 -8.44
N LEU A 478 17.74 -4.16 -9.57
CA LEU A 478 18.09 -4.86 -10.82
C LEU A 478 19.46 -5.56 -10.81
N ASN A 479 20.23 -5.42 -9.73
CA ASN A 479 21.49 -6.15 -9.52
C ASN A 479 21.46 -7.00 -8.22
N ASN A 480 20.34 -7.03 -7.51
CA ASN A 480 20.13 -7.90 -6.36
C ASN A 480 19.95 -9.35 -6.87
N PRO A 481 20.66 -10.35 -6.32
CA PRO A 481 20.53 -11.75 -6.75
C PRO A 481 19.09 -12.28 -6.76
N ASN A 482 18.22 -11.78 -5.87
CA ASN A 482 16.82 -12.21 -5.75
C ASN A 482 15.83 -11.32 -6.53
N GLY A 483 16.30 -10.27 -7.22
CA GLY A 483 15.49 -9.48 -8.13
C GLY A 483 15.21 -10.20 -9.45
N THR A 484 14.20 -9.72 -10.19
CA THR A 484 13.78 -10.27 -11.50
C THR A 484 14.73 -9.93 -12.66
N GLU A 485 15.63 -8.96 -12.48
CA GLU A 485 16.58 -8.44 -13.49
C GLU A 485 15.92 -7.79 -14.74
N SER A 486 14.58 -7.83 -14.86
CA SER A 486 13.78 -7.37 -16.01
C SER A 486 12.60 -6.45 -15.70
N THR A 487 12.12 -6.37 -14.46
CA THR A 487 10.95 -5.54 -14.06
C THR A 487 11.31 -4.61 -12.89
N VAL A 488 10.35 -3.86 -12.35
CA VAL A 488 10.55 -2.99 -11.18
C VAL A 488 9.64 -3.39 -10.02
N ILE A 489 10.25 -3.62 -8.85
CA ILE A 489 9.57 -4.01 -7.61
C ILE A 489 8.71 -2.87 -7.05
N GLU A 490 7.61 -3.25 -6.42
CA GLU A 490 6.70 -2.41 -5.65
C GLU A 490 7.41 -1.59 -4.55
N GLY A 491 8.28 -2.23 -3.77
CA GLY A 491 8.96 -1.65 -2.62
C GLY A 491 9.76 -2.69 -1.83
N TYR A 492 10.58 -2.22 -0.89
CA TYR A 492 11.42 -3.09 -0.03
C TYR A 492 11.79 -2.38 1.28
N LEU A 493 12.44 -3.09 2.20
CA LEU A 493 12.91 -2.53 3.47
C LEU A 493 14.36 -2.03 3.37
N ALA A 494 14.71 -1.07 4.21
CA ALA A 494 16.05 -0.47 4.32
C ALA A 494 17.15 -1.48 4.67
N ASN A 495 16.79 -2.64 5.23
CA ASN A 495 17.69 -3.77 5.49
C ASN A 495 17.96 -4.66 4.24
N GLY A 496 17.38 -4.33 3.09
CA GLY A 496 17.55 -5.06 1.83
C GLY A 496 16.64 -6.28 1.65
N THR A 497 15.67 -6.51 2.54
CA THR A 497 14.66 -7.57 2.39
C THR A 497 13.39 -7.06 1.69
N PHE A 498 12.71 -7.92 0.95
CA PHE A 498 11.45 -7.59 0.25
C PHE A 498 10.22 -7.63 1.18
N GLY A 499 10.38 -7.18 2.43
CA GLY A 499 9.33 -7.14 3.46
C GLY A 499 8.49 -5.86 3.46
N TYR A 500 8.31 -5.20 2.31
CA TYR A 500 7.58 -3.94 2.18
C TYR A 500 6.18 -4.04 2.79
N ARG A 501 5.79 -3.05 3.60
CA ARG A 501 4.49 -2.99 4.31
C ARG A 501 4.08 -4.25 5.10
N SER A 502 5.04 -5.14 5.42
CA SER A 502 4.83 -6.36 6.22
C SER A 502 3.99 -6.12 7.49
N SER A 503 4.35 -5.12 8.29
CA SER A 503 3.63 -4.70 9.50
C SER A 503 2.43 -3.77 9.27
N ARG A 504 2.16 -3.36 8.03
CA ARG A 504 1.13 -2.35 7.66
C ARG A 504 0.29 -2.76 6.45
N GLY A 505 -0.30 -3.94 6.54
CA GLY A 505 -1.35 -4.43 5.64
C GLY A 505 -1.06 -5.78 4.99
N TYR A 506 0.21 -6.17 4.84
CA TYR A 506 0.58 -7.41 4.14
C TYR A 506 0.77 -8.61 5.09
N SER A 507 0.20 -8.54 6.30
CA SER A 507 0.12 -9.65 7.28
C SER A 507 1.46 -10.36 7.59
N TYR A 508 2.58 -9.63 7.51
CA TYR A 508 3.95 -10.13 7.60
C TYR A 508 4.38 -11.14 6.51
N ASP A 509 3.62 -11.25 5.43
CA ASP A 509 3.94 -12.08 4.27
C ASP A 509 4.76 -11.28 3.22
N ALA A 510 6.05 -11.58 3.14
CA ALA A 510 6.97 -10.95 2.20
C ALA A 510 6.97 -11.61 0.80
N SER A 511 6.17 -12.66 0.56
CA SER A 511 5.86 -13.16 -0.79
C SER A 511 4.73 -12.38 -1.45
N TYR A 512 3.91 -11.67 -0.66
CA TYR A 512 2.83 -10.79 -1.17
C TYR A 512 3.34 -9.58 -1.96
N VAL A 513 4.58 -9.13 -1.69
CA VAL A 513 5.19 -8.00 -2.38
C VAL A 513 5.35 -8.32 -3.87
N SER A 514 5.00 -7.36 -4.74
CA SER A 514 5.02 -7.56 -6.18
C SER A 514 6.34 -7.08 -6.80
N HIS A 515 6.94 -7.93 -7.63
CA HIS A 515 8.17 -7.64 -8.35
C HIS A 515 7.95 -7.03 -9.76
N ALA A 516 6.69 -6.83 -10.14
CA ALA A 516 6.27 -6.16 -11.37
C ALA A 516 5.13 -5.17 -11.08
N HIS A 517 5.46 -4.01 -10.51
CA HIS A 517 4.48 -3.01 -10.07
C HIS A 517 4.59 -1.69 -10.85
N GLY A 518 3.46 -1.23 -11.40
CA GLY A 518 3.40 -0.11 -12.35
C GLY A 518 3.81 1.24 -11.74
N TRP A 519 3.52 1.44 -10.44
CA TRP A 519 3.88 2.65 -9.72
C TRP A 519 5.38 2.93 -9.60
N SER A 520 6.23 1.93 -9.92
CA SER A 520 7.69 1.99 -9.81
C SER A 520 8.38 2.42 -11.11
N ALA A 521 7.62 2.66 -12.19
CA ALA A 521 8.17 2.95 -13.52
C ALA A 521 8.66 4.40 -13.72
N GLY A 522 8.70 5.24 -12.69
CA GLY A 522 9.04 6.66 -12.77
C GLY A 522 10.34 7.02 -13.51
N PRO A 523 11.44 6.25 -13.42
CA PRO A 523 12.64 6.50 -14.22
C PRO A 523 12.39 6.49 -15.73
N THR A 524 11.44 5.69 -16.22
CA THR A 524 11.12 5.56 -17.66
C THR A 524 10.59 6.89 -18.22
N SER A 525 9.66 7.55 -17.53
CA SER A 525 9.22 8.90 -17.91
C SER A 525 10.27 9.98 -17.56
N ALA A 526 10.93 9.89 -16.41
CA ALA A 526 11.85 10.93 -15.95
C ALA A 526 13.11 11.07 -16.85
N LEU A 527 13.69 9.97 -17.31
CA LEU A 527 14.86 9.99 -18.19
C LEU A 527 14.54 10.59 -19.57
N THR A 528 13.37 10.29 -20.14
CA THR A 528 12.90 10.93 -21.39
C THR A 528 12.60 12.42 -21.18
N ASN A 529 11.79 12.75 -20.18
CA ASN A 529 11.26 14.11 -19.98
C ASN A 529 12.28 15.12 -19.43
N TYR A 530 13.28 14.69 -18.66
CA TYR A 530 14.26 15.58 -18.04
C TYR A 530 15.70 15.40 -18.55
N VAL A 531 16.20 14.17 -18.73
CA VAL A 531 17.60 13.94 -19.17
C VAL A 531 17.76 14.21 -20.65
N VAL A 532 16.93 13.61 -21.50
CA VAL A 532 16.80 14.02 -22.91
C VAL A 532 16.04 15.35 -23.01
N GLY A 533 15.14 15.60 -22.06
CA GLY A 533 14.43 16.87 -21.92
C GLY A 533 13.19 16.99 -22.82
N LEU A 534 12.78 15.90 -23.47
CA LEU A 534 11.77 15.88 -24.54
C LEU A 534 10.38 15.58 -23.95
N SER A 535 9.46 16.53 -24.07
CA SER A 535 8.07 16.37 -23.61
C SER A 535 7.08 17.16 -24.48
N ILE A 536 5.83 16.72 -24.52
CA ILE A 536 4.73 17.52 -25.08
C ILE A 536 4.15 18.48 -24.04
N THR A 537 3.54 19.58 -24.49
CA THR A 537 2.98 20.64 -23.63
C THR A 537 1.53 21.01 -23.95
N SER A 538 0.90 20.31 -24.89
CA SER A 538 -0.54 20.40 -25.17
C SER A 538 -1.06 19.07 -25.72
N PRO A 539 -2.39 18.83 -25.69
CA PRO A 539 -3.01 17.62 -26.24
C PRO A 539 -2.43 17.19 -27.60
N GLY A 540 -2.09 15.90 -27.70
CA GLY A 540 -1.59 15.25 -28.91
C GLY A 540 -0.21 15.71 -29.41
N GLY A 541 0.49 16.58 -28.68
CA GLY A 541 1.82 17.07 -29.03
C GLY A 541 1.88 18.32 -29.92
N MET A 542 0.74 18.97 -30.20
CA MET A 542 0.69 20.17 -31.05
C MET A 542 1.70 21.26 -30.61
N THR A 543 1.97 21.34 -29.31
CA THR A 543 3.13 22.04 -28.75
C THR A 543 4.02 21.11 -27.92
N TRP A 544 5.32 21.41 -27.90
CA TRP A 544 6.35 20.59 -27.25
C TRP A 544 7.51 21.41 -26.70
N LYS A 545 8.34 20.77 -25.87
CA LYS A 545 9.53 21.34 -25.22
C LYS A 545 10.72 20.37 -25.34
N ILE A 546 11.91 20.91 -25.56
CA ILE A 546 13.19 20.20 -25.41
C ILE A 546 14.09 20.99 -24.46
N ALA A 547 14.35 20.44 -23.28
CA ALA A 547 15.11 21.08 -22.20
C ALA A 547 16.02 20.07 -21.45
N PRO A 548 17.14 19.63 -22.06
CA PRO A 548 17.95 18.53 -21.54
C PRO A 548 18.69 18.89 -20.25
N GLN A 549 18.69 17.98 -19.29
CA GLN A 549 19.50 18.06 -18.07
C GLN A 549 20.57 16.97 -18.07
N PHE A 550 21.82 17.34 -18.33
CA PHE A 550 22.88 16.36 -18.64
C PHE A 550 23.36 15.52 -17.45
N GLY A 551 23.33 16.05 -16.22
CA GLY A 551 24.01 15.44 -15.08
C GLY A 551 25.48 15.11 -15.38
N ASP A 552 25.89 13.88 -15.05
CA ASP A 552 27.20 13.30 -15.36
C ASP A 552 27.29 12.64 -16.76
N LEU A 553 26.15 12.46 -17.45
CA LEU A 553 26.07 11.74 -18.72
C LEU A 553 26.71 12.51 -19.87
N LYS A 554 27.30 11.78 -20.81
CA LYS A 554 28.04 12.26 -21.99
C LYS A 554 27.14 12.34 -23.24
N SER A 555 26.14 11.47 -23.34
CA SER A 555 25.12 11.49 -24.39
C SER A 555 23.86 10.74 -23.96
N ALA A 556 22.71 11.24 -24.37
CA ALA A 556 21.42 10.53 -24.29
C ALA A 556 20.56 10.85 -25.52
N GLU A 557 19.68 9.92 -25.88
CA GLU A 557 18.65 10.08 -26.89
C GLU A 557 17.37 9.34 -26.49
N ALA A 558 16.22 9.86 -26.95
CA ALA A 558 14.92 9.25 -26.75
C ALA A 558 13.93 9.69 -27.83
N GLY A 559 12.79 9.01 -27.88
CA GLY A 559 11.66 9.38 -28.71
C GLY A 559 10.40 8.62 -28.36
N PHE A 560 9.26 9.12 -28.83
CA PHE A 560 7.93 8.54 -28.67
C PHE A 560 7.03 8.94 -29.85
N THR A 561 5.89 8.28 -30.02
CA THR A 561 4.86 8.66 -31.00
C THR A 561 3.71 9.44 -30.37
N THR A 562 2.93 10.08 -31.23
CA THR A 562 1.59 10.63 -30.97
C THR A 562 0.77 10.42 -32.23
N LEU A 563 -0.51 10.80 -32.23
CA LEU A 563 -1.34 10.89 -33.45
C LEU A 563 -0.75 11.84 -34.52
N LEU A 564 0.13 12.78 -34.15
CA LEU A 564 0.82 13.67 -35.08
C LEU A 564 2.10 13.04 -35.69
N GLY A 565 2.57 11.91 -35.15
CA GLY A 565 3.78 11.22 -35.60
C GLY A 565 4.89 11.15 -34.54
N LYS A 566 6.12 10.91 -35.02
CA LYS A 566 7.32 10.60 -34.20
C LYS A 566 7.99 11.89 -33.68
N TYR A 567 8.31 11.90 -32.38
CA TYR A 567 9.18 12.87 -31.73
C TYR A 567 10.49 12.16 -31.38
N LYS A 568 11.63 12.76 -31.71
CA LYS A 568 12.96 12.28 -31.33
C LYS A 568 13.84 13.45 -30.92
N ALA A 569 14.62 13.27 -29.86
CA ALA A 569 15.69 14.18 -29.48
C ALA A 569 16.93 13.39 -29.03
N SER A 570 18.11 13.92 -29.36
CA SER A 570 19.40 13.37 -28.94
C SER A 570 20.38 14.49 -28.65
N TRP A 571 21.31 14.25 -27.72
CA TRP A 571 22.41 15.16 -27.45
C TRP A 571 23.72 14.44 -27.12
N LYS A 572 24.84 15.09 -27.43
CA LYS A 572 26.20 14.58 -27.17
C LYS A 572 27.12 15.72 -26.75
N ARG A 573 27.78 15.55 -25.59
CA ARG A 573 28.72 16.52 -24.99
C ARG A 573 30.14 16.34 -25.52
N TYR A 574 30.85 17.45 -25.58
CA TYR A 574 32.26 17.58 -25.95
C TYR A 574 32.95 18.54 -24.97
N SER A 575 34.29 18.61 -24.98
CA SER A 575 35.07 19.43 -24.02
C SER A 575 34.80 20.94 -24.04
N LYS A 576 34.16 21.46 -25.10
CA LYS A 576 33.86 22.89 -25.32
C LYS A 576 32.39 23.21 -25.60
N GLY A 577 31.50 22.21 -25.59
CA GLY A 577 30.10 22.39 -26.00
C GLY A 577 29.34 21.07 -26.08
N TYR A 578 28.14 21.09 -26.64
CA TYR A 578 27.39 19.89 -26.99
C TYR A 578 26.70 20.10 -28.34
N MET A 579 26.38 18.99 -29.01
CA MET A 579 25.46 18.98 -30.15
C MET A 579 24.12 18.43 -29.67
N LEU A 580 23.02 19.03 -30.12
CA LEU A 580 21.66 18.54 -29.93
C LEU A 580 21.02 18.39 -31.30
N GLN A 581 20.35 17.28 -31.55
CA GLN A 581 19.60 16.99 -32.76
C GLN A 581 18.18 16.60 -32.37
N PHE A 582 17.19 17.05 -33.14
CA PHE A 582 15.80 16.71 -32.86
C PHE A 582 14.99 16.59 -34.15
N SER A 583 13.90 15.84 -34.08
CA SER A 583 12.91 15.67 -35.15
C SER A 583 11.53 15.64 -34.51
N VAL A 584 10.59 16.40 -35.08
CA VAL A 584 9.22 16.58 -34.59
C VAL A 584 8.27 16.70 -35.79
N PRO A 585 6.97 16.39 -35.65
CA PRO A 585 6.03 16.50 -36.75
C PRO A 585 5.89 17.93 -37.31
N GLN A 586 5.70 18.01 -38.63
CA GLN A 586 5.47 19.27 -39.32
C GLN A 586 4.17 19.95 -38.83
N GLY A 587 4.22 21.27 -38.63
CA GLY A 587 3.08 22.07 -38.14
C GLY A 587 3.03 22.22 -36.62
N THR A 588 3.76 21.40 -35.85
CA THR A 588 3.92 21.56 -34.40
C THR A 588 4.76 22.79 -34.06
N MET A 589 4.60 23.31 -32.83
CA MET A 589 5.35 24.48 -32.35
C MET A 589 5.98 24.25 -30.98
N GLY A 590 7.31 24.41 -30.87
CA GLY A 590 8.01 24.16 -29.61
C GLY A 590 9.03 25.21 -29.15
N THR A 591 9.60 24.89 -27.99
CA THR A 591 10.65 25.65 -27.32
C THR A 591 11.88 24.77 -27.05
N LEU A 592 13.06 25.35 -27.31
CA LEU A 592 14.35 24.75 -26.94
C LEU A 592 14.92 25.55 -25.77
N THR A 593 15.15 24.91 -24.62
CA THR A 593 15.81 25.53 -23.45
C THR A 593 17.18 24.87 -23.28
N LEU A 594 18.24 25.61 -23.63
CA LEU A 594 19.58 25.10 -23.81
C LEU A 594 20.47 25.44 -22.59
N PRO A 595 20.92 24.46 -21.78
CA PRO A 595 21.75 24.72 -20.60
C PRO A 595 23.15 25.27 -20.95
N PHE A 596 23.72 26.09 -20.06
CA PHE A 596 25.06 26.64 -20.25
C PHE A 596 26.12 25.53 -20.18
N VAL A 597 27.08 25.57 -21.10
CA VAL A 597 28.21 24.62 -21.15
C VAL A 597 29.16 24.81 -19.95
N ARG A 598 29.32 26.05 -19.49
CA ARG A 598 30.14 26.44 -18.34
C ARG A 598 29.54 27.71 -17.71
N SER A 599 28.95 27.62 -16.52
CA SER A 599 28.52 28.82 -15.79
C SER A 599 29.70 29.76 -15.49
N PRO A 600 29.51 31.09 -15.45
CA PRO A 600 28.33 31.85 -15.89
C PRO A 600 28.45 32.32 -17.36
N LYS A 601 29.27 31.63 -18.17
CA LYS A 601 29.65 32.08 -19.52
C LYS A 601 28.57 31.73 -20.54
N LYS A 602 27.87 32.75 -21.03
CA LYS A 602 26.83 32.62 -22.08
C LYS A 602 27.40 31.88 -23.31
N PRO A 603 26.77 30.79 -23.78
CA PRO A 603 27.24 30.03 -24.94
C PRO A 603 26.97 30.74 -26.27
N SER A 604 27.79 30.46 -27.29
CA SER A 604 27.45 30.73 -28.69
C SER A 604 26.58 29.61 -29.25
N ILE A 605 25.37 29.94 -29.72
CA ILE A 605 24.39 28.94 -30.17
C ILE A 605 24.28 28.97 -31.69
N LYS A 606 24.42 27.78 -32.30
CA LYS A 606 24.21 27.55 -33.73
C LYS A 606 23.06 26.59 -33.94
N ILE A 607 22.19 26.91 -34.91
CA ILE A 607 21.14 26.01 -35.40
C ILE A 607 21.42 25.82 -36.90
N ASP A 608 21.48 24.57 -37.36
CA ASP A 608 21.80 24.19 -38.74
C ASP A 608 23.08 24.87 -39.28
N GLY A 609 24.07 25.07 -38.41
CA GLY A 609 25.35 25.74 -38.69
C GLY A 609 25.35 27.27 -38.56
N HIS A 610 24.18 27.92 -38.48
CA HIS A 610 24.02 29.36 -38.44
C HIS A 610 23.97 29.93 -37.01
N ASP A 611 24.74 30.99 -36.72
CA ASP A 611 24.76 31.67 -35.41
C ASP A 611 23.45 32.41 -35.12
N ILE A 612 22.75 32.02 -34.05
CA ILE A 612 21.52 32.68 -33.60
C ILE A 612 21.87 33.84 -32.64
N LYS A 613 21.44 35.05 -32.99
CA LYS A 613 21.70 36.29 -32.21
C LYS A 613 20.44 37.11 -31.90
N ARG A 614 19.25 36.63 -32.29
CA ARG A 614 17.94 37.25 -32.05
C ARG A 614 16.95 36.15 -31.63
N GLY A 615 16.00 36.48 -30.75
CA GLY A 615 15.02 35.51 -30.25
C GLY A 615 15.56 34.52 -29.19
N LEU A 616 16.72 34.81 -28.61
CA LEU A 616 17.28 34.09 -27.46
C LEU A 616 17.03 34.86 -26.17
N ALA A 617 16.32 34.26 -25.22
CA ALA A 617 16.26 34.71 -23.83
C ALA A 617 17.36 33.98 -23.02
N TYR A 618 18.09 34.69 -22.16
CA TYR A 618 19.14 34.12 -21.31
C TYR A 618 18.77 34.30 -19.84
N GLU A 619 18.42 33.21 -19.16
CA GLU A 619 17.90 33.23 -17.79
C GLU A 619 18.26 31.92 -17.07
N ASN A 620 18.55 31.97 -15.76
CA ASN A 620 18.82 30.82 -14.90
C ASN A 620 19.79 29.79 -15.51
N GLU A 621 20.92 30.28 -16.04
CA GLU A 621 21.96 29.48 -16.73
C GLU A 621 21.47 28.66 -17.94
N THR A 622 20.35 29.08 -18.54
CA THR A 622 19.82 28.53 -19.79
C THR A 622 19.67 29.61 -20.86
N ALA A 623 19.57 29.16 -22.11
CA ALA A 623 19.25 30.00 -23.26
C ALA A 623 18.03 29.41 -23.98
N THR A 624 16.90 30.12 -23.95
CA THR A 624 15.64 29.66 -24.55
C THR A 624 15.38 30.31 -25.90
N VAL A 625 14.98 29.49 -26.89
CA VAL A 625 14.51 29.93 -28.20
C VAL A 625 13.20 29.25 -28.57
N THR A 626 12.23 30.03 -29.08
CA THR A 626 10.95 29.54 -29.59
C THR A 626 11.03 29.33 -31.11
N GLN A 627 10.45 28.27 -31.64
CA GLN A 627 10.57 27.85 -33.04
C GLN A 627 10.19 28.93 -34.08
N GLY A 628 9.27 29.85 -33.74
CA GLY A 628 8.93 31.01 -34.58
C GLY A 628 10.08 32.01 -34.83
N ALA A 629 11.16 31.95 -34.05
CA ALA A 629 12.41 32.67 -34.32
C ALA A 629 13.35 31.88 -35.25
N ILE A 630 13.37 30.54 -35.12
CA ILE A 630 14.22 29.63 -35.92
C ILE A 630 13.82 29.68 -37.41
N SER A 631 12.52 29.75 -37.72
CA SER A 631 12.04 29.88 -39.09
C SER A 631 12.45 31.20 -39.79
N ARG A 632 12.85 32.24 -39.05
CA ARG A 632 13.10 33.59 -39.61
C ARG A 632 14.54 33.85 -40.06
N SER A 633 15.44 32.87 -40.00
CA SER A 633 16.83 33.00 -40.47
C SER A 633 17.06 32.61 -41.94
N PHE A 634 16.05 32.12 -42.67
CA PHE A 634 16.17 31.73 -44.08
C PHE A 634 15.72 32.83 -45.07
N PRO A 635 16.62 33.45 -45.85
CA PRO A 635 16.27 34.47 -46.84
C PRO A 635 15.93 33.88 -48.21
N TRP A 636 14.95 32.97 -48.30
CA TRP A 636 14.40 32.55 -49.59
C TRP A 636 13.19 33.41 -49.96
N ARG A 637 13.30 34.11 -51.09
CA ARG A 637 12.26 35.02 -51.59
C ARG A 637 11.13 34.25 -52.27
N THR A 638 9.99 34.13 -51.61
CA THR A 638 8.68 34.01 -52.27
C THR A 638 7.73 35.10 -51.72
N CYS A 639 6.79 35.57 -52.53
CA CYS A 639 6.16 36.87 -52.31
C CYS A 639 5.03 36.83 -51.26
N GLY A 640 5.35 37.22 -50.02
CA GLY A 640 4.39 37.38 -48.93
C GLY A 640 3.73 38.76 -48.87
N GLN A 641 2.88 39.09 -49.84
CA GLN A 641 1.89 40.17 -49.70
C GLN A 641 0.47 39.62 -49.88
N CYS A 642 -0.50 40.30 -49.25
CA CYS A 642 -1.93 39.97 -49.22
C CYS A 642 -2.28 38.62 -48.57
N LEU A 643 -2.51 38.64 -47.25
CA LEU A 643 -3.68 37.99 -46.63
C LEU A 643 -3.89 38.49 -45.18
N ARG A 644 -4.73 39.52 -45.01
CA ARG A 644 -5.27 39.95 -43.71
C ARG A 644 -6.73 40.34 -43.90
N ARG A 645 -7.63 39.72 -43.12
CA ARG A 645 -9.10 39.81 -43.21
C ARG A 645 -9.71 39.34 -44.54
N GLN A 646 -10.34 38.16 -44.51
CA GLN A 646 -11.78 37.98 -44.75
C GLN A 646 -12.09 36.48 -44.78
N TYR A 647 -12.91 35.99 -43.86
CA TYR A 647 -13.83 34.87 -44.08
C TYR A 647 -14.99 34.94 -43.09
N LEU A 648 -15.99 35.75 -43.47
CA LEU A 648 -17.37 35.56 -43.07
C LEU A 648 -18.14 35.09 -44.31
N GLN A 649 -19.09 34.19 -44.11
CA GLN A 649 -20.16 33.84 -45.05
C GLN A 649 -19.76 33.28 -46.44
N SER A 650 -19.78 31.94 -46.51
CA SER A 650 -20.68 31.17 -47.39
C SER A 650 -21.59 31.98 -48.36
N ASN A 651 -21.76 31.60 -49.64
CA ASN A 651 -22.62 30.45 -49.99
C ASN A 651 -22.66 30.09 -51.50
N HIS A 652 -22.88 28.79 -51.75
CA HIS A 652 -23.66 28.13 -52.84
C HIS A 652 -23.47 28.46 -54.34
N LEU A 653 -23.73 27.42 -55.15
CA LEU A 653 -24.72 27.26 -56.26
C LEU A 653 -24.25 26.05 -57.12
N ARG A 654 -25.03 25.09 -57.65
CA ARG A 654 -26.45 24.63 -57.56
C ARG A 654 -26.45 23.14 -57.97
N SER A 655 -27.37 22.28 -57.49
CA SER A 655 -28.59 21.81 -58.22
C SER A 655 -28.89 20.38 -57.70
N ALA A 656 -30.10 19.85 -57.49
CA ALA A 656 -31.49 20.34 -57.45
C ALA A 656 -32.31 19.43 -56.48
N GLY A 657 -33.50 19.79 -55.99
CA GLY A 657 -34.17 21.09 -56.05
C GLY A 657 -35.66 21.05 -55.62
N ARG A 658 -36.22 22.26 -55.39
CA ARG A 658 -37.65 22.68 -55.42
C ARG A 658 -38.65 21.91 -54.52
N PHE A 659 -39.13 22.50 -53.42
CA PHE A 659 -40.20 23.55 -53.32
C PHE A 659 -41.62 23.00 -53.60
N PHE A 660 -42.69 23.40 -52.89
CA PHE A 660 -42.91 24.48 -51.90
C PHE A 660 -43.36 23.88 -50.52
N SER A 661 -44.00 24.52 -49.51
CA SER A 661 -44.70 25.81 -49.40
C SER A 661 -44.69 26.45 -47.99
N THR A 662 -45.82 26.40 -47.26
CA THR A 662 -46.20 27.15 -46.03
C THR A 662 -47.18 26.26 -45.21
N VAL A 663 -47.60 26.51 -43.97
CA VAL A 663 -47.85 27.76 -43.21
C VAL A 663 -47.71 27.52 -41.68
N SER A 664 -47.86 28.59 -40.89
CA SER A 664 -48.29 28.58 -39.47
C SER A 664 -49.44 29.61 -39.36
N PRO A 665 -50.47 29.47 -38.48
CA PRO A 665 -50.26 29.34 -37.03
C PRO A 665 -51.37 28.63 -36.18
N LEU A 666 -51.17 28.62 -34.86
CA LEU A 666 -52.15 28.74 -33.75
C LEU A 666 -53.35 27.76 -33.56
N ARG A 667 -53.38 27.22 -32.33
CA ARG A 667 -54.55 27.01 -31.41
C ARG A 667 -55.47 25.78 -31.55
N THR A 668 -56.12 25.54 -30.39
CA THR A 668 -57.23 24.62 -30.06
C THR A 668 -56.98 23.11 -30.12
N ALA A 669 -56.95 22.49 -28.94
CA ALA A 669 -57.25 21.08 -28.72
C ALA A 669 -58.57 20.96 -27.93
N ALA A 670 -59.44 20.01 -28.29
CA ALA A 670 -60.75 19.85 -27.61
C ALA A 670 -61.31 18.41 -27.68
N LYS A 671 -60.78 17.51 -26.81
CA LYS A 671 -61.35 16.19 -26.45
C LYS A 671 -61.41 15.17 -27.62
N ASN A 672 -61.60 13.87 -27.44
CA ASN A 672 -62.17 13.05 -26.34
C ASN A 672 -61.63 11.59 -26.48
N PRO A 673 -62.06 10.57 -25.72
CA PRO A 673 -62.31 10.42 -24.27
C PRO A 673 -61.26 9.45 -23.65
N LEU A 674 -61.63 8.69 -22.60
CA LEU A 674 -60.94 7.47 -22.12
C LEU A 674 -59.58 7.62 -21.40
N ARG A 675 -59.52 8.46 -20.37
CA ARG A 675 -58.83 8.09 -19.11
C ARG A 675 -59.58 8.68 -17.91
N SER A 676 -60.04 7.81 -17.01
CA SER A 676 -60.86 8.19 -15.86
C SER A 676 -60.04 8.89 -14.78
N SER A 677 -60.61 9.94 -14.19
CA SER A 677 -59.98 10.72 -13.13
C SER A 677 -60.26 10.15 -11.74
N GLY A 678 -59.19 9.85 -11.01
CA GLY A 678 -59.22 9.52 -9.58
C GLY A 678 -57.90 9.95 -8.91
N ASN A 679 -57.98 10.37 -7.65
CA ASN A 679 -56.84 10.55 -6.73
C ASN A 679 -55.76 11.60 -7.07
N ALA A 680 -56.05 12.59 -7.94
CA ALA A 680 -55.18 13.76 -8.10
C ALA A 680 -55.28 14.74 -6.91
N ARG A 681 -56.51 15.05 -6.46
CA ARG A 681 -56.78 16.07 -5.42
C ARG A 681 -56.39 15.67 -3.99
N THR A 682 -56.29 14.37 -3.68
CA THR A 682 -55.86 13.89 -2.37
C THR A 682 -54.38 14.17 -2.12
N ARG A 683 -53.53 13.90 -3.12
CA ARG A 683 -52.07 14.02 -3.00
C ARG A 683 -51.60 15.47 -2.80
N GLU A 684 -52.28 16.45 -3.39
CA GLU A 684 -51.99 17.87 -3.15
C GLU A 684 -52.35 18.31 -1.73
N ALA A 685 -53.45 17.79 -1.16
CA ALA A 685 -53.86 18.07 0.22
C ALA A 685 -52.86 17.49 1.24
N GLU A 686 -52.39 16.26 1.03
CA GLU A 686 -51.36 15.63 1.88
C GLU A 686 -50.04 16.42 1.86
N ILE A 687 -49.59 16.87 0.68
CA ILE A 687 -48.36 17.68 0.54
C ILE A 687 -48.52 19.03 1.25
N ALA A 688 -49.70 19.67 1.19
CA ALA A 688 -49.97 20.90 1.92
C ALA A 688 -49.99 20.67 3.45
N GLN A 689 -50.51 19.54 3.92
CA GLN A 689 -50.53 19.15 5.33
C GLN A 689 -49.12 18.86 5.86
N TYR A 690 -48.29 18.14 5.10
CA TYR A 690 -46.87 17.89 5.43
C TYR A 690 -46.04 19.17 5.48
N ARG A 691 -46.30 20.15 4.59
CA ARG A 691 -45.64 21.47 4.68
C ARG A 691 -46.04 22.21 5.95
N ARG A 692 -47.33 22.23 6.31
CA ARG A 692 -47.80 22.87 7.55
C ARG A 692 -47.22 22.23 8.81
N SER A 693 -47.13 20.90 8.90
CA SER A 693 -46.53 20.23 10.06
C SER A 693 -45.03 20.53 10.16
N MET A 694 -44.27 20.53 9.06
CA MET A 694 -42.86 20.94 9.07
C MET A 694 -42.67 22.40 9.52
N THR A 695 -43.50 23.35 9.06
CA THR A 695 -43.42 24.75 9.50
C THR A 695 -43.73 24.90 11.00
N LEU A 696 -44.72 24.16 11.52
CA LEU A 696 -45.02 24.13 12.96
C LEU A 696 -43.87 23.55 13.79
N SER A 697 -43.26 22.44 13.35
CA SER A 697 -42.09 21.85 14.03
C SER A 697 -40.89 22.79 14.02
N ALA A 698 -40.60 23.46 12.90
CA ALA A 698 -39.51 24.44 12.81
C ALA A 698 -39.74 25.65 13.73
N ALA A 699 -40.97 26.16 13.80
CA ALA A 699 -41.35 27.23 14.72
C ALA A 699 -41.24 26.79 16.19
N GLY A 700 -41.61 25.54 16.51
CA GLY A 700 -41.45 24.96 17.85
C GLY A 700 -40.00 24.84 18.28
N ILE A 701 -39.11 24.39 17.38
CA ILE A 701 -37.66 24.31 17.62
C ILE A 701 -37.08 25.71 17.88
N ALA A 702 -37.45 26.71 17.07
CA ALA A 702 -37.02 28.09 17.26
C ALA A 702 -37.50 28.67 18.61
N ALA A 703 -38.76 28.41 19.00
CA ALA A 703 -39.30 28.83 20.29
C ALA A 703 -38.56 28.17 21.47
N CYS A 704 -38.24 26.87 21.37
CA CYS A 704 -37.45 26.15 22.38
C CYS A 704 -36.01 26.69 22.49
N ALA A 705 -35.39 27.05 21.37
CA ALA A 705 -34.06 27.66 21.37
C ALA A 705 -34.06 29.04 22.06
N VAL A 706 -35.07 29.89 21.79
CA VAL A 706 -35.24 31.18 22.46
C VAL A 706 -35.53 31.00 23.96
N ALA A 707 -36.34 30.00 24.33
CA ALA A 707 -36.61 29.67 25.74
C ALA A 707 -35.35 29.21 26.48
N MET A 708 -34.55 28.31 25.90
CA MET A 708 -33.27 27.88 26.48
C MET A 708 -32.28 29.05 26.60
N TYR A 709 -32.17 29.90 25.56
CA TYR A 709 -31.35 31.10 25.63
C TYR A 709 -31.80 32.04 26.77
N GLY A 710 -33.12 32.20 26.97
CA GLY A 710 -33.69 32.95 28.10
C GLY A 710 -33.32 32.37 29.46
N VAL A 711 -33.47 31.06 29.67
CA VAL A 711 -33.10 30.38 30.93
C VAL A 711 -31.61 30.54 31.23
N ILE A 712 -30.75 30.41 30.22
CA ILE A 712 -29.30 30.63 30.35
C ILE A 712 -28.99 32.10 30.68
N LYS A 713 -29.69 33.06 30.04
CA LYS A 713 -29.46 34.50 30.26
C LYS A 713 -29.97 35.04 31.58
N MET A 714 -30.92 34.37 32.24
CA MET A 714 -31.49 34.77 33.52
C MET A 714 -30.84 34.10 34.75
N ASP A 715 -29.82 33.25 34.55
CA ASP A 715 -29.14 32.45 35.60
C ASP A 715 -30.12 31.80 36.59
N LEU A 716 -31.19 31.19 36.04
CA LEU A 716 -32.33 30.70 36.82
C LEU A 716 -31.99 29.54 37.79
N PHE A 717 -30.74 29.06 37.76
CA PHE A 717 -30.21 27.98 38.59
C PHE A 717 -28.94 28.38 39.38
N GLY A 718 -28.53 29.65 39.36
CA GLY A 718 -27.46 30.18 40.22
C GLY A 718 -26.07 29.60 39.94
N LEU A 719 -25.70 29.41 38.67
CA LEU A 719 -24.43 28.80 38.27
C LEU A 719 -23.22 29.74 38.44
N SER A 720 -23.45 31.03 38.73
CA SER A 720 -22.44 32.06 38.90
C SER A 720 -21.60 32.02 40.19
N GLN A 721 -21.83 31.06 41.11
CA GLN A 721 -21.18 31.02 42.44
C GLN A 721 -20.05 29.98 42.63
N LEU A 722 -19.49 29.39 41.56
CA LEU A 722 -18.50 28.30 41.68
C LEU A 722 -17.08 28.61 41.16
N GLU A 723 -16.76 29.83 40.72
CA GLU A 723 -15.45 30.20 40.17
C GLU A 723 -14.70 31.32 40.93
N GLU A 724 -14.67 31.28 42.27
CA GLU A 724 -13.72 32.10 43.06
C GLU A 724 -12.89 31.26 44.03
N THR A 725 -11.59 31.08 43.74
CA THR A 725 -10.45 31.22 44.69
C THR A 725 -9.09 30.88 44.06
N LYS A 726 -8.43 31.87 43.44
CA LYS A 726 -6.96 31.94 43.32
C LYS A 726 -6.47 33.40 43.31
N PRO A 727 -5.59 33.83 44.23
CA PRO A 727 -4.72 35.00 44.02
C PRO A 727 -3.71 34.69 42.89
N ALA A 728 -3.45 35.58 41.91
CA ALA A 728 -2.85 36.92 42.00
C ALA A 728 -1.34 36.88 42.34
N ASN A 729 -0.40 37.57 41.70
CA ASN A 729 -0.34 38.56 40.59
C ASN A 729 1.13 38.51 40.03
N ASN A 730 1.62 39.07 38.91
CA ASN A 730 1.17 39.90 37.76
C ASN A 730 2.28 39.81 36.65
N ASP A 731 2.26 40.39 35.44
CA ASP A 731 1.33 41.30 34.75
C ASP A 731 1.41 41.26 33.19
N ARG A 732 0.52 42.03 32.55
CA ARG A 732 0.58 42.83 31.28
C ARG A 732 1.90 42.88 30.46
N ASN A 733 1.90 43.01 29.13
CA ASN A 733 0.87 43.18 28.07
C ASN A 733 1.49 42.72 26.70
N SER A 734 0.80 42.54 25.56
CA SER A 734 -0.49 43.06 25.05
C SER A 734 -1.19 42.10 24.06
N ASP A 735 -2.43 42.46 23.71
CA ASP A 735 -3.35 41.99 22.63
C ASP A 735 -2.70 41.37 21.36
N ALA A 736 -3.35 40.46 20.61
CA ALA A 736 -4.79 40.42 20.30
C ALA A 736 -5.37 39.05 19.84
N ASN A 737 -6.71 39.01 19.73
CA ASN A 737 -7.60 37.97 19.20
C ASN A 737 -7.07 36.99 18.12
N ASN A 738 -7.46 35.71 18.25
CA ASN A 738 -8.53 35.16 17.41
C ASN A 738 -9.15 33.86 17.96
N GLY A 739 -10.46 33.68 17.75
CA GLY A 739 -11.18 32.47 18.12
C GLY A 739 -11.06 31.37 17.06
N ALA A 740 -10.69 30.16 17.47
CA ALA A 740 -10.60 29.02 16.56
C ALA A 740 -11.99 28.37 16.35
N LEU A 741 -12.42 28.27 15.08
CA LEU A 741 -13.58 27.49 14.69
C LEU A 741 -13.27 25.99 14.87
N LYS A 742 -14.08 25.28 15.65
CA LYS A 742 -13.91 23.83 15.85
C LYS A 742 -14.47 23.08 14.64
N LEU A 743 -13.63 22.26 14.00
CA LEU A 743 -14.04 21.26 13.02
C LEU A 743 -14.03 19.89 13.68
N ASP A 744 -15.07 19.08 13.43
CA ASP A 744 -15.16 17.73 13.96
C ASP A 744 -14.36 16.76 13.08
N GLY A 745 -13.53 15.93 13.71
CA GLY A 745 -12.82 14.82 13.07
C GLY A 745 -13.60 13.51 13.24
N PRO A 746 -13.26 12.46 12.47
CA PRO A 746 -13.90 11.15 12.60
C PRO A 746 -13.63 10.50 13.97
N ASP A 747 -14.58 9.68 14.43
CA ASP A 747 -14.51 8.99 15.72
C ASP A 747 -13.38 7.96 15.80
N GLY A 748 -12.60 8.05 16.88
CA GLY A 748 -11.95 6.90 17.52
C GLY A 748 -10.82 6.20 16.78
N PHE A 749 -9.57 6.50 17.15
CA PHE A 749 -8.47 5.54 17.01
C PHE A 749 -8.82 4.23 17.74
N PRO A 750 -8.49 3.04 17.19
CA PRO A 750 -8.70 1.77 17.88
C PRO A 750 -7.90 1.74 19.18
N SER A 751 -8.56 1.47 20.31
CA SER A 751 -8.05 1.69 21.67
C SER A 751 -7.13 0.59 22.21
N SER A 752 -6.28 0.03 21.34
CA SER A 752 -5.22 -0.91 21.67
C SER A 752 -3.86 -0.23 21.44
N PRO A 753 -3.07 0.08 22.49
CA PRO A 753 -1.78 0.71 22.32
C PRO A 753 -0.82 -0.24 21.60
N SER A 754 -0.30 0.18 20.45
CA SER A 754 0.80 -0.52 19.77
C SER A 754 2.05 -0.48 20.64
N VAL A 755 2.80 -1.59 20.69
CA VAL A 755 4.01 -1.73 21.51
C VAL A 755 5.19 -1.02 20.84
N ILE A 756 5.08 0.31 20.73
CA ILE A 756 6.17 1.18 20.28
C ILE A 756 7.21 1.22 21.41
N ARG A 757 8.37 0.61 21.16
CA ARG A 757 9.52 0.63 22.06
C ARG A 757 10.24 1.97 21.94
N ILE A 758 10.47 2.63 23.06
CA ILE A 758 11.20 3.90 23.18
C ILE A 758 12.25 3.72 24.28
N GLN A 759 13.48 4.20 24.09
CA GLN A 759 14.47 4.21 25.16
C GLN A 759 14.07 5.22 26.25
N GLY A 760 13.87 4.76 27.48
CA GLY A 760 13.65 5.62 28.63
C GLY A 760 14.94 6.30 29.12
N GLN A 761 14.79 7.37 29.90
CA GLN A 761 15.94 8.12 30.46
C GLN A 761 16.83 7.26 31.38
N ASP A 762 16.29 6.17 31.93
CA ASP A 762 16.98 5.24 32.82
C ASP A 762 17.70 4.09 32.08
N GLY A 763 17.74 4.11 30.74
CA GLY A 763 18.32 3.06 29.90
C GLY A 763 17.45 1.80 29.73
N VAL A 764 16.36 1.68 30.49
CA VAL A 764 15.34 0.63 30.31
C VAL A 764 14.40 1.01 29.17
N GLU A 765 14.09 0.04 28.29
CA GLU A 765 13.06 0.19 27.26
C GLU A 765 11.69 0.49 27.88
N GLN A 766 10.96 1.43 27.29
CA GLN A 766 9.62 1.83 27.70
C GLN A 766 8.63 1.67 26.54
N VAL A 767 7.36 1.44 26.88
CA VAL A 767 6.23 1.21 25.97
C VAL A 767 5.13 2.21 26.27
N ALA A 768 4.63 2.91 25.25
CA ALA A 768 3.55 3.88 25.40
C ALA A 768 2.21 3.21 25.77
N THR A 769 1.45 3.81 26.69
CA THR A 769 0.15 3.25 27.15
C THR A 769 -1.08 3.85 26.48
N GLY A 770 -0.93 4.95 25.75
CA GLY A 770 -2.05 5.76 25.25
C GLY A 770 -2.75 6.61 26.33
N THR A 771 -2.24 6.70 27.56
CA THR A 771 -2.81 7.56 28.61
C THR A 771 -1.88 8.73 28.98
N SER A 772 -2.43 9.93 29.14
CA SER A 772 -1.67 11.11 29.59
C SER A 772 -1.28 11.08 31.08
N THR A 773 -1.73 10.07 31.83
CA THR A 773 -1.45 9.93 33.27
C THR A 773 -0.36 8.90 33.57
N VAL A 774 -0.35 7.75 32.88
CA VAL A 774 0.71 6.75 33.02
C VAL A 774 1.33 6.59 31.63
N PRO A 775 2.05 7.60 31.10
CA PRO A 775 2.41 7.64 29.68
C PRO A 775 3.15 6.39 29.20
N HIS A 776 3.97 5.80 30.07
CA HIS A 776 4.80 4.65 29.75
C HIS A 776 4.70 3.50 30.76
N PHE A 777 4.90 2.28 30.28
CA PHE A 777 5.21 1.08 31.06
C PHE A 777 6.63 0.61 30.70
N PRO A 778 7.43 0.07 31.64
CA PRO A 778 8.73 -0.49 31.31
C PRO A 778 8.56 -1.84 30.60
N SER A 779 9.37 -2.14 29.58
CA SER A 779 9.28 -3.40 28.84
C SER A 779 9.82 -4.59 29.64
N THR A 780 10.68 -4.35 30.62
CA THR A 780 11.08 -5.33 31.64
C THR A 780 10.93 -4.78 33.06
N ILE A 781 10.71 -5.68 34.03
CA ILE A 781 10.76 -5.36 35.47
C ILE A 781 11.64 -6.39 36.18
N ARG A 782 12.12 -6.04 37.37
CA ARG A 782 12.91 -6.92 38.23
C ARG A 782 12.21 -7.12 39.57
N LEU A 783 12.26 -8.34 40.09
CA LEU A 783 11.67 -8.72 41.37
C LEU A 783 12.69 -9.53 42.19
N PRO A 784 12.96 -9.20 43.46
CA PRO A 784 13.90 -9.95 44.29
C PRO A 784 13.50 -11.42 44.46
N ARG A 785 14.46 -12.35 44.35
CA ARG A 785 14.22 -13.80 44.56
C ARG A 785 13.75 -14.13 45.98
N SER A 786 14.06 -13.27 46.95
CA SER A 786 13.55 -13.37 48.32
C SER A 786 12.03 -13.18 48.45
N LEU A 787 11.31 -12.82 47.37
CA LEU A 787 9.85 -12.70 47.36
C LEU A 787 9.14 -14.02 47.73
N ASP A 788 9.75 -15.16 47.41
CA ASP A 788 9.18 -16.49 47.67
C ASP A 788 9.56 -17.07 49.05
N ASP A 789 10.41 -16.39 49.82
CA ASP A 789 10.77 -16.76 51.19
C ASP A 789 9.50 -16.90 52.08
N PRO A 790 9.28 -18.05 52.76
CA PRO A 790 8.10 -18.27 53.58
C PRO A 790 8.14 -17.54 54.95
N SER A 791 9.25 -16.89 55.30
CA SER A 791 9.39 -16.12 56.55
C SER A 791 8.99 -14.65 56.44
N LEU A 792 8.82 -14.14 55.21
CA LEU A 792 8.49 -12.75 54.87
C LEU A 792 7.08 -12.36 55.35
N LYS A 793 6.93 -11.21 56.03
CA LYS A 793 5.67 -10.80 56.67
C LYS A 793 5.03 -9.59 56.01
N SER A 794 3.70 -9.58 56.01
CA SER A 794 2.90 -8.45 55.54
C SER A 794 3.35 -7.14 56.21
N GLY A 795 3.70 -6.15 55.39
CA GLY A 795 4.21 -4.85 55.82
C GLY A 795 5.73 -4.72 55.87
N GLU A 796 6.50 -5.74 55.54
CA GLU A 796 7.96 -5.64 55.38
C GLU A 796 8.32 -5.04 54.00
N ASP A 797 9.39 -4.24 53.95
CA ASP A 797 9.93 -3.66 52.72
C ASP A 797 11.02 -4.58 52.14
N LEU A 798 10.94 -4.89 50.85
CA LEU A 798 11.87 -5.81 50.17
C LEU A 798 13.27 -5.19 50.02
N PRO A 799 14.34 -6.01 50.07
CA PRO A 799 15.70 -5.56 49.80
C PRO A 799 15.84 -5.12 48.34
N ALA A 800 16.55 -4.01 48.12
CA ALA A 800 16.84 -3.47 46.80
C ALA A 800 18.24 -2.82 46.79
N GLY A 801 19.02 -3.06 45.73
CA GLY A 801 20.36 -2.50 45.55
C GLY A 801 21.40 -3.52 45.08
N PRO A 802 22.67 -3.10 44.92
CA PRO A 802 23.74 -3.96 44.42
C PRO A 802 23.99 -5.15 45.36
N GLY A 803 23.91 -6.38 44.82
CA GLY A 803 24.13 -7.62 45.58
C GLY A 803 22.86 -8.37 46.00
N VAL A 804 21.67 -7.85 45.69
CA VAL A 804 20.41 -8.62 45.77
C VAL A 804 20.25 -9.47 44.49
N GLU A 805 19.86 -10.74 44.62
CA GLU A 805 19.44 -11.53 43.45
C GLU A 805 18.02 -11.16 43.03
N GLU A 806 17.87 -10.78 41.76
CA GLU A 806 16.59 -10.39 41.14
C GLU A 806 16.30 -11.27 39.92
N ASP A 807 15.05 -11.73 39.79
CA ASP A 807 14.53 -12.31 38.55
C ASP A 807 14.06 -11.18 37.61
N GLU A 808 14.42 -11.25 36.33
CA GLU A 808 13.95 -10.31 35.31
C GLU A 808 12.71 -10.86 34.58
N TYR A 809 11.68 -10.02 34.48
CA TYR A 809 10.40 -10.34 33.84
C TYR A 809 10.19 -9.48 32.59
N GLN A 810 9.75 -10.10 31.50
CA GLN A 810 9.45 -9.48 30.21
C GLN A 810 7.97 -9.18 30.06
N LEU A 811 7.61 -7.97 29.62
CA LEU A 811 6.23 -7.58 29.29
C LEU A 811 5.72 -8.39 28.08
N LEU A 812 4.56 -9.00 28.24
CA LEU A 812 3.82 -9.70 27.18
C LEU A 812 2.82 -8.78 26.48
N GLY A 813 2.06 -7.98 27.24
CA GLY A 813 1.05 -7.09 26.69
C GLY A 813 0.42 -6.20 27.76
N LEU A 814 -0.24 -5.12 27.33
CA LEU A 814 -0.82 -4.11 28.22
C LEU A 814 -2.14 -3.53 27.69
N GLY A 815 -2.98 -3.04 28.59
CA GLY A 815 -4.22 -2.35 28.24
C GLY A 815 -4.79 -1.51 29.37
N ILE A 816 -5.89 -0.81 29.07
CA ILE A 816 -6.54 0.13 30.00
C ILE A 816 -7.83 -0.51 30.54
N ARG A 817 -8.09 -0.41 31.85
CA ARG A 817 -9.43 -0.64 32.42
C ARG A 817 -10.25 0.63 32.25
N THR A 818 -11.38 0.51 31.56
CA THR A 818 -12.43 1.53 31.53
C THR A 818 -13.68 1.06 32.28
N VAL A 819 -14.54 2.00 32.67
CA VAL A 819 -15.89 1.73 33.21
C VAL A 819 -16.93 2.66 32.60
N SER A 820 -18.17 2.16 32.49
CA SER A 820 -19.33 2.78 31.83
C SER A 820 -19.18 3.01 30.30
N PHE A 821 -20.29 3.34 29.65
CA PHE A 821 -20.32 3.72 28.23
C PHE A 821 -19.53 5.02 27.93
N LEU A 822 -19.19 5.81 28.97
CA LEU A 822 -18.36 7.01 28.89
C LEU A 822 -16.84 6.71 28.90
N GLN A 823 -16.45 5.44 28.77
CA GLN A 823 -15.05 4.96 28.68
C GLN A 823 -14.11 5.50 29.78
N ILE A 824 -14.60 5.68 31.00
CA ILE A 824 -13.85 6.33 32.09
C ILE A 824 -12.67 5.44 32.48
N GLN A 825 -11.44 5.91 32.22
CA GLN A 825 -10.21 5.21 32.56
C GLN A 825 -10.04 5.08 34.09
N VAL A 826 -9.62 3.89 34.55
CA VAL A 826 -9.45 3.55 35.98
C VAL A 826 -7.99 3.20 36.29
N TYR A 827 -7.37 2.30 35.53
CA TYR A 827 -5.97 1.92 35.64
C TYR A 827 -5.42 1.40 34.30
N VAL A 828 -4.10 1.45 34.14
CA VAL A 828 -3.40 0.67 33.11
C VAL A 828 -2.91 -0.62 33.76
N VAL A 829 -3.00 -1.74 33.04
CA VAL A 829 -2.54 -3.06 33.47
C VAL A 829 -1.66 -3.69 32.38
N GLY A 830 -0.58 -4.36 32.77
CA GLY A 830 0.26 -5.16 31.86
C GLY A 830 0.69 -6.47 32.50
N LEU A 831 0.71 -7.55 31.70
CA LEU A 831 1.18 -8.88 32.12
C LEU A 831 2.65 -9.06 31.73
N TYR A 832 3.43 -9.60 32.66
CA TYR A 832 4.83 -9.96 32.48
C TYR A 832 5.03 -11.46 32.78
N VAL A 833 6.05 -12.07 32.18
CA VAL A 833 6.53 -13.44 32.46
C VAL A 833 8.01 -13.40 32.84
N ALA A 834 8.48 -14.26 33.76
CA ALA A 834 9.91 -14.36 34.04
C ALA A 834 10.67 -14.79 32.76
N LYS A 835 11.80 -14.16 32.44
CA LYS A 835 12.55 -14.47 31.20
C LYS A 835 13.02 -15.92 31.13
N GLU A 836 13.36 -16.49 32.28
CA GLU A 836 13.71 -17.91 32.43
C GLU A 836 12.56 -18.86 32.07
N ASP A 837 11.30 -18.45 32.24
CA ASP A 837 10.11 -19.28 32.07
C ASP A 837 9.45 -19.13 30.68
N ILE A 838 10.02 -18.32 29.78
CA ILE A 838 9.47 -18.08 28.43
C ILE A 838 9.40 -19.39 27.62
N SER A 839 10.39 -20.27 27.74
CA SER A 839 10.41 -21.57 27.04
C SER A 839 9.38 -22.57 27.62
N GLU A 840 9.01 -22.43 28.89
CA GLU A 840 7.95 -23.23 29.51
C GLU A 840 6.56 -22.72 29.06
N LEU A 841 6.37 -21.40 29.03
CA LEU A 841 5.18 -20.77 28.44
C LEU A 841 5.00 -21.21 26.97
N GLN A 842 6.06 -21.16 26.16
CA GLN A 842 6.06 -21.60 24.75
C GLN A 842 5.60 -23.06 24.61
N GLN A 843 6.13 -23.98 25.42
CA GLN A 843 5.75 -25.40 25.39
C GLN A 843 4.28 -25.63 25.76
N ARG A 844 3.74 -24.91 26.76
CA ARG A 844 2.32 -25.02 27.15
C ARG A 844 1.37 -24.52 26.09
N LEU A 845 1.75 -23.45 25.40
CA LEU A 845 0.99 -22.89 24.28
C LEU A 845 0.95 -23.87 23.10
N VAL A 846 2.10 -24.44 22.71
CA VAL A 846 2.16 -25.49 21.67
C VAL A 846 1.33 -26.71 22.08
N ARG A 847 1.48 -27.22 23.31
CA ARG A 847 0.68 -28.36 23.82
C ARG A 847 -0.83 -28.09 23.75
N THR A 848 -1.26 -26.86 24.03
CA THR A 848 -2.67 -26.43 24.02
C THR A 848 -3.21 -26.20 22.60
N ALA A 849 -2.36 -25.82 21.64
CA ALA A 849 -2.72 -25.80 20.22
C ALA A 849 -2.90 -27.22 19.66
N VAL A 850 -2.03 -28.16 20.04
CA VAL A 850 -2.11 -29.57 19.62
C VAL A 850 -3.28 -30.31 20.27
N ASN A 851 -3.57 -30.02 21.55
CA ASN A 851 -4.64 -30.64 22.34
C ASN A 851 -5.59 -29.56 22.89
N PRO A 852 -6.48 -29.00 22.05
CA PRO A 852 -7.44 -27.99 22.47
C PRO A 852 -8.54 -28.62 23.34
N PRO A 853 -8.91 -28.03 24.49
CA PRO A 853 -9.98 -28.56 25.32
C PRO A 853 -11.34 -28.48 24.59
N GLY A 854 -12.09 -29.58 24.57
CA GLY A 854 -13.46 -29.63 24.05
C GLY A 854 -13.61 -29.81 22.54
N ARG A 855 -12.53 -30.09 21.79
CA ARG A 855 -12.57 -30.44 20.35
C ARG A 855 -11.83 -31.75 20.08
N ASP A 856 -12.19 -32.44 18.99
CA ASP A 856 -11.36 -33.51 18.44
C ASP A 856 -9.95 -32.97 18.10
N SER A 857 -8.92 -33.79 18.32
CA SER A 857 -7.53 -33.43 18.07
C SER A 857 -7.31 -33.04 16.60
N VAL A 858 -6.83 -31.81 16.36
CA VAL A 858 -6.62 -31.24 15.01
C VAL A 858 -5.57 -32.04 14.22
N ILE A 859 -4.67 -32.75 14.90
CA ILE A 859 -3.64 -33.60 14.29
C ILE A 859 -4.10 -35.06 14.26
N ARG A 860 -4.48 -35.56 13.08
CA ARG A 860 -4.60 -36.99 12.77
C ARG A 860 -3.32 -37.52 12.12
N ASP A 861 -2.26 -37.62 12.92
CA ASP A 861 -1.24 -38.69 12.90
C ASP A 861 -0.11 -38.37 13.89
N THR A 862 0.34 -39.37 14.64
CA THR A 862 1.16 -39.18 15.86
C THR A 862 2.49 -39.92 15.85
N PRO A 863 3.47 -39.42 15.07
CA PRO A 863 4.85 -39.41 15.55
C PRO A 863 5.59 -38.10 15.18
N GLY A 864 5.50 -37.08 16.04
CA GLY A 864 6.30 -35.84 15.89
C GLY A 864 5.78 -34.61 16.63
N ALA A 865 4.46 -34.48 16.80
CA ALA A 865 3.82 -33.29 17.39
C ALA A 865 4.25 -32.96 18.83
N THR A 866 4.81 -33.93 19.57
CA THR A 866 5.36 -33.73 20.93
C THR A 866 6.76 -33.11 20.96
N SER A 867 7.38 -32.88 19.80
CA SER A 867 8.74 -32.32 19.67
C SER A 867 8.77 -30.92 19.03
N ALA A 868 7.61 -30.32 18.75
CA ALA A 868 7.52 -28.99 18.16
C ALA A 868 7.76 -27.89 19.22
N THR A 869 8.69 -26.98 18.95
CA THR A 869 8.97 -25.79 19.78
C THR A 869 8.33 -24.51 19.26
N SER A 870 7.61 -24.58 18.13
CA SER A 870 7.01 -23.45 17.43
C SER A 870 5.83 -23.93 16.57
N LEU A 871 4.86 -23.05 16.37
CA LEU A 871 3.66 -23.34 15.57
C LEU A 871 3.82 -22.81 14.13
N VAL A 872 3.19 -23.49 13.16
CA VAL A 872 2.99 -22.91 11.82
C VAL A 872 1.83 -21.89 11.83
N SER A 873 1.69 -21.09 10.77
CA SER A 873 0.75 -19.95 10.72
C SER A 873 -0.71 -20.33 11.02
N THR A 874 -1.17 -21.47 10.52
CA THR A 874 -2.53 -22.00 10.76
C THR A 874 -2.75 -22.46 12.20
N GLU A 875 -1.79 -23.19 12.77
CA GLU A 875 -1.81 -23.62 14.18
C GLU A 875 -1.78 -22.41 15.13
N ARG A 876 -0.95 -21.40 14.82
CA ARG A 876 -0.86 -20.16 15.57
C ARG A 876 -2.17 -19.38 15.53
N GLN A 877 -2.81 -19.28 14.36
CA GLN A 877 -4.10 -18.62 14.24
C GLN A 877 -5.20 -19.38 15.00
N GLY A 878 -5.22 -20.72 14.92
CA GLY A 878 -6.14 -21.54 15.71
C GLY A 878 -5.95 -21.40 17.22
N LEU A 879 -4.70 -21.28 17.69
CA LEU A 879 -4.40 -20.97 19.09
C LEU A 879 -4.84 -19.54 19.47
N LYS A 880 -4.60 -18.54 18.62
CA LYS A 880 -5.05 -17.16 18.85
C LYS A 880 -6.57 -17.08 19.01
N GLU A 881 -7.32 -17.76 18.14
CA GLU A 881 -8.78 -17.85 18.22
C GLU A 881 -9.22 -18.57 19.50
N LEU A 882 -8.61 -19.71 19.85
CA LEU A 882 -8.89 -20.45 21.07
C LEU A 882 -8.65 -19.62 22.35
N LEU A 883 -7.56 -18.84 22.42
CA LEU A 883 -7.22 -18.02 23.60
C LEU A 883 -8.06 -16.75 23.74
N LEU A 884 -8.75 -16.31 22.68
CA LEU A 884 -9.69 -15.19 22.69
C LEU A 884 -11.16 -15.64 22.82
N ASP A 885 -11.45 -16.93 22.62
CA ASP A 885 -12.79 -17.49 22.64
C ASP A 885 -13.50 -17.23 24.00
N PRO A 886 -14.75 -16.72 23.99
CA PRO A 886 -15.45 -16.31 25.20
C PRO A 886 -15.96 -17.48 26.06
N GLU A 887 -15.86 -18.73 25.60
CA GLU A 887 -16.26 -19.94 26.34
C GLU A 887 -15.11 -20.95 26.48
N MET A 888 -14.42 -21.29 25.39
CA MET A 888 -13.30 -22.25 25.39
C MET A 888 -11.98 -21.64 25.90
N GLY A 889 -11.80 -20.32 25.78
CA GLY A 889 -10.58 -19.64 26.18
C GLY A 889 -10.30 -19.74 27.69
N GLU A 890 -11.34 -19.88 28.52
CA GLU A 890 -11.18 -20.06 29.96
C GLU A 890 -10.56 -21.42 30.29
N ALA A 891 -10.97 -22.49 29.59
CA ALA A 891 -10.34 -23.80 29.70
C ALA A 891 -8.89 -23.81 29.16
N ALA A 892 -8.65 -23.15 28.02
CA ALA A 892 -7.31 -23.07 27.42
C ALA A 892 -6.31 -22.31 28.31
N TRP A 893 -6.69 -21.14 28.85
CA TRP A 893 -5.85 -20.41 29.80
C TRP A 893 -5.70 -21.13 31.13
N ALA A 894 -6.75 -21.81 31.64
CA ALA A 894 -6.63 -22.64 32.83
C ALA A 894 -5.61 -23.78 32.63
N GLN A 895 -5.59 -24.44 31.47
CA GLN A 895 -4.62 -25.48 31.12
C GLN A 895 -3.17 -24.97 31.10
N ILE A 896 -2.94 -23.73 30.63
CA ILE A 896 -1.61 -23.09 30.61
C ILE A 896 -1.17 -22.70 32.02
N LEU A 897 -2.08 -22.18 32.85
CA LEU A 897 -1.73 -21.62 34.17
C LEU A 897 -1.62 -22.68 35.28
N LYS A 898 -2.43 -23.75 35.25
CA LYS A 898 -2.61 -24.69 36.38
C LYS A 898 -1.37 -25.54 36.73
N GLN A 899 -0.34 -25.60 35.88
CA GLN A 899 0.90 -26.33 36.15
C GLN A 899 1.95 -25.44 36.83
N ASP A 900 2.71 -26.00 37.77
CA ASP A 900 3.86 -25.35 38.41
C ASP A 900 4.98 -25.06 37.39
N GLY A 901 5.86 -24.10 37.68
CA GLY A 901 7.00 -23.72 36.84
C GLY A 901 6.79 -22.52 35.91
N LEU A 902 5.74 -21.71 36.12
CA LEU A 902 5.45 -20.52 35.32
C LEU A 902 5.20 -19.27 36.18
N ARG A 903 6.27 -18.50 36.43
CA ARG A 903 6.24 -17.21 37.13
C ARG A 903 5.71 -16.10 36.21
N THR A 904 4.68 -15.40 36.65
CA THR A 904 4.11 -14.25 35.91
C THR A 904 3.68 -13.13 36.86
N ALA A 905 3.57 -11.90 36.37
CA ALA A 905 3.20 -10.74 37.17
C ALA A 905 2.29 -9.76 36.42
N PHE A 906 1.19 -9.33 37.05
CA PHE A 906 0.39 -8.19 36.62
C PHE A 906 0.86 -6.90 37.31
N ARG A 907 1.35 -5.95 36.50
CA ARG A 907 1.63 -4.57 36.94
C ARG A 907 0.40 -3.70 36.71
N ILE A 908 -0.12 -3.09 37.77
CA ILE A 908 -1.34 -2.27 37.75
C ILE A 908 -1.01 -0.86 38.26
N VAL A 909 -1.38 0.17 37.49
CA VAL A 909 -1.12 1.58 37.83
C VAL A 909 -2.40 2.41 37.66
N PRO A 910 -2.99 2.96 38.74
CA PRO A 910 -4.22 3.75 38.64
C PRO A 910 -4.04 5.07 37.88
N THR A 911 -4.96 5.35 36.97
CA THR A 911 -5.02 6.63 36.25
C THR A 911 -5.75 7.73 37.05
N ARG A 912 -6.41 7.34 38.14
CA ARG A 912 -7.09 8.20 39.12
C ARG A 912 -6.84 7.64 40.52
N ASN A 913 -7.07 8.42 41.57
CA ASN A 913 -7.01 7.88 42.93
C ASN A 913 -8.09 6.79 43.09
N THR A 914 -7.70 5.64 43.62
CA THR A 914 -8.61 4.52 43.97
C THR A 914 -8.25 4.01 45.37
N ASP A 915 -8.88 2.94 45.82
CA ASP A 915 -8.54 2.26 47.07
C ASP A 915 -8.42 0.75 46.89
N PHE A 916 -7.73 0.10 47.85
CA PHE A 916 -7.47 -1.34 47.79
C PHE A 916 -8.75 -2.17 47.88
N LEU A 917 -9.81 -1.65 48.51
CA LEU A 917 -11.09 -2.35 48.68
C LEU A 917 -11.85 -2.38 47.34
N HIS A 918 -11.91 -1.28 46.59
CA HIS A 918 -12.53 -1.23 45.26
C HIS A 918 -11.84 -2.15 44.25
N LEU A 919 -10.51 -2.24 44.28
CA LEU A 919 -9.74 -3.15 43.42
C LEU A 919 -9.98 -4.62 43.84
N ARG A 920 -9.81 -4.93 45.13
CA ARG A 920 -10.10 -6.25 45.72
C ARG A 920 -11.50 -6.73 45.38
N ASP A 921 -12.52 -5.89 45.58
CA ASP A 921 -13.91 -6.26 45.34
C ASP A 921 -14.20 -6.47 43.85
N GLY A 922 -13.41 -5.86 42.96
CA GLY A 922 -13.37 -6.21 41.53
C GLY A 922 -12.98 -7.67 41.32
N TRP A 923 -11.83 -8.09 41.86
CA TRP A 923 -11.34 -9.47 41.75
C TRP A 923 -12.23 -10.48 42.50
N VAL A 924 -12.71 -10.16 43.71
CA VAL A 924 -13.61 -11.03 44.49
C VAL A 924 -14.93 -11.26 43.74
N ARG A 925 -15.49 -10.25 43.06
CA ARG A 925 -16.69 -10.43 42.21
C ARG A 925 -16.42 -11.28 40.97
N ALA A 926 -15.23 -11.19 40.37
CA ALA A 926 -14.85 -12.07 39.26
C ALA A 926 -14.71 -13.52 39.74
N ASN A 927 -13.96 -13.74 40.83
CA ASN A 927 -13.75 -15.06 41.42
C ASN A 927 -15.08 -15.69 41.94
N ALA A 928 -16.08 -14.87 42.30
CA ALA A 928 -17.41 -15.36 42.67
C ALA A 928 -18.20 -15.93 41.48
N LYS A 929 -18.10 -15.33 40.28
CA LYS A 929 -18.77 -15.84 39.07
C LYS A 929 -18.31 -17.26 38.69
N ALA A 930 -17.08 -17.63 38.99
CA ALA A 930 -16.53 -18.96 38.72
C ALA A 930 -17.24 -20.08 39.51
N LYS A 931 -18.06 -19.76 40.53
CA LYS A 931 -18.95 -20.74 41.19
C LYS A 931 -20.25 -21.01 40.41
N GLU A 932 -20.65 -20.16 39.48
CA GLU A 932 -21.93 -20.27 38.76
C GLU A 932 -21.77 -20.92 37.37
N GLY A 933 -20.55 -21.28 36.98
CA GLY A 933 -20.11 -21.45 35.59
C GLY A 933 -19.93 -22.88 35.05
N ALA A 934 -20.61 -23.91 35.57
CA ALA A 934 -20.61 -25.24 34.94
C ALA A 934 -21.87 -26.05 35.24
N ALA A 935 -22.64 -26.42 34.21
CA ALA A 935 -23.81 -27.27 34.36
C ALA A 935 -23.42 -28.76 34.35
N GLY A 936 -23.24 -29.37 35.52
CA GLY A 936 -23.28 -30.83 35.69
C GLY A 936 -22.06 -31.55 36.25
N ALA A 937 -21.03 -30.84 36.76
CA ALA A 937 -19.88 -31.44 37.42
C ALA A 937 -19.54 -30.69 38.74
N PRO A 938 -19.07 -31.38 39.80
CA PRO A 938 -18.63 -30.73 41.03
C PRO A 938 -17.42 -29.85 40.74
N SER A 939 -17.45 -28.60 41.21
CA SER A 939 -16.47 -27.58 40.86
C SER A 939 -15.31 -27.55 41.86
N GLU A 940 -14.08 -27.42 41.36
CA GLU A 940 -12.86 -27.36 42.20
C GLU A 940 -12.73 -26.07 43.05
N PHE A 941 -13.77 -25.24 43.05
CA PHE A 941 -13.92 -24.03 43.86
C PHE A 941 -14.99 -24.19 44.96
N GLU A 942 -15.63 -25.36 45.10
CA GLU A 942 -16.76 -25.55 46.04
C GLU A 942 -16.35 -25.98 47.46
N ASP A 943 -15.13 -26.46 47.66
CA ASP A 943 -14.68 -26.95 48.97
C ASP A 943 -14.36 -25.84 50.01
N GLU A 944 -14.25 -26.26 51.28
CA GLU A 944 -14.00 -25.38 52.42
C GLU A 944 -12.60 -24.72 52.40
N SER A 945 -11.59 -25.36 51.79
CA SER A 945 -10.23 -24.82 51.71
C SER A 945 -10.16 -23.63 50.75
N PHE A 946 -10.87 -23.68 49.62
CA PHE A 946 -11.05 -22.52 48.74
C PHE A 946 -11.83 -21.41 49.45
N GLY A 947 -12.81 -21.76 50.30
CA GLY A 947 -13.51 -20.82 51.18
C GLY A 947 -12.57 -20.09 52.14
N ALA A 948 -11.60 -20.79 52.72
CA ALA A 948 -10.57 -20.21 53.58
C ALA A 948 -9.60 -19.31 52.78
N ALA A 949 -9.05 -19.79 51.66
CA ALA A 949 -8.14 -19.02 50.80
C ALA A 949 -8.80 -17.75 50.22
N MET A 950 -10.09 -17.80 49.91
CA MET A 950 -10.87 -16.64 49.49
C MET A 950 -11.01 -15.59 50.62
N ASN A 951 -10.95 -16.00 51.89
CA ASN A 951 -10.94 -15.07 53.02
C ASN A 951 -9.53 -14.55 53.33
N GLU A 952 -8.49 -15.36 53.15
CA GLU A 952 -7.08 -14.94 53.16
C GLU A 952 -6.86 -13.81 52.11
N PHE A 953 -7.26 -14.04 50.86
CA PHE A 953 -7.22 -13.04 49.78
C PHE A 953 -7.99 -11.75 50.10
N LYS A 954 -9.16 -11.85 50.75
CA LYS A 954 -9.91 -10.65 51.19
C LYS A 954 -9.19 -9.87 52.28
N SER A 955 -8.42 -10.56 53.14
CA SER A 955 -7.70 -9.98 54.28
C SER A 955 -6.39 -9.30 53.86
N LEU A 956 -5.72 -9.81 52.82
CA LEU A 956 -4.47 -9.29 52.27
C LEU A 956 -4.56 -7.78 51.94
N PHE A 957 -5.71 -7.33 51.44
CA PHE A 957 -6.00 -5.92 51.10
C PHE A 957 -6.76 -5.16 52.22
N GLY A 958 -6.91 -5.75 53.40
CA GLY A 958 -7.67 -5.19 54.53
C GLY A 958 -6.83 -4.66 55.69
N GLY A 959 -5.54 -5.03 55.77
CA GLY A 959 -4.69 -4.80 56.94
C GLY A 959 -3.77 -3.56 56.89
N GLY A 960 -4.22 -2.44 57.49
CA GLY A 960 -3.31 -1.45 58.09
C GLY A 960 -2.92 -0.20 57.26
N GLN A 961 -3.08 0.97 57.89
CA GLN A 961 -2.52 2.30 57.56
C GLN A 961 -2.78 2.93 56.16
N ARG A 962 -2.70 2.21 55.05
CA ARG A 962 -2.94 2.75 53.69
C ARG A 962 -4.19 2.13 53.07
N LYS A 963 -5.32 2.83 53.16
CA LYS A 963 -6.56 2.44 52.45
C LYS A 963 -6.47 2.68 50.94
N ASN A 964 -5.81 3.76 50.53
CA ASN A 964 -5.86 4.27 49.16
C ASN A 964 -4.68 3.79 48.30
N VAL A 965 -4.92 3.64 46.99
CA VAL A 965 -3.92 3.50 45.94
C VAL A 965 -3.93 4.79 45.10
N PRO A 966 -3.00 5.73 45.34
CA PRO A 966 -2.98 7.00 44.63
C PRO A 966 -2.69 6.86 43.13
N LYS A 967 -3.15 7.84 42.35
CA LYS A 967 -2.84 8.02 40.93
C LYS A 967 -1.33 7.85 40.67
N GLY A 968 -0.96 6.97 39.75
CA GLY A 968 0.44 6.73 39.34
C GLY A 968 1.25 5.78 40.22
N GLN A 969 0.77 5.37 41.40
CA GLN A 969 1.48 4.39 42.24
C GLN A 969 1.28 2.96 41.73
N THR A 970 2.28 2.09 41.86
CA THR A 970 2.26 0.76 41.24
C THR A 970 1.84 -0.32 42.26
N LEU A 971 0.84 -1.11 41.88
CA LEU A 971 0.47 -2.37 42.53
C LEU A 971 0.90 -3.53 41.64
N LEU A 972 1.60 -4.50 42.20
CA LEU A 972 2.10 -5.69 41.52
C LEU A 972 1.44 -6.93 42.14
N LEU A 973 0.83 -7.75 41.31
CA LEU A 973 0.32 -9.08 41.65
C LEU A 973 1.24 -10.09 40.97
N VAL A 974 1.89 -10.98 41.73
CA VAL A 974 2.90 -11.91 41.24
C VAL A 974 2.46 -13.33 41.53
N ARG A 975 2.27 -14.14 40.49
CA ARG A 975 2.07 -15.58 40.59
C ARG A 975 3.45 -16.26 40.54
N ASN A 976 3.85 -16.92 41.62
CA ASN A 976 5.14 -17.57 41.69
C ASN A 976 5.16 -18.96 41.00
N ALA A 977 6.29 -19.66 41.07
CA ALA A 977 6.47 -20.95 40.41
C ALA A 977 5.50 -22.05 40.89
N ARG A 978 4.92 -21.95 42.10
CA ARG A 978 3.90 -22.87 42.64
C ARG A 978 2.47 -22.37 42.46
N GLY A 979 2.31 -21.25 41.76
CA GLY A 979 1.03 -20.58 41.62
C GLY A 979 0.55 -19.78 42.85
N GLU A 980 1.34 -19.67 43.91
CA GLU A 980 1.03 -18.83 45.08
C GLU A 980 0.93 -17.36 44.63
N LEU A 981 -0.01 -16.59 45.17
CA LEU A 981 -0.22 -15.18 44.84
C LEU A 981 0.47 -14.26 45.84
N ASN A 982 1.60 -13.68 45.46
CA ASN A 982 2.26 -12.60 46.17
C ASN A 982 1.70 -11.24 45.72
N ALA A 983 1.52 -10.30 46.65
CA ALA A 983 1.07 -8.94 46.36
C ALA A 983 2.04 -7.89 46.90
N LEU A 984 2.41 -6.93 46.04
CA LEU A 984 3.45 -5.92 46.28
C LEU A 984 2.94 -4.50 46.00
N PHE A 985 3.30 -3.55 46.86
CA PHE A 985 2.97 -2.14 46.66
C PHE A 985 4.23 -1.28 46.56
N HIS A 986 4.34 -0.55 45.45
CA HIS A 986 5.48 0.29 45.12
C HIS A 986 4.99 1.75 44.98
N PRO A 987 5.14 2.57 46.04
CA PRO A 987 4.51 3.90 46.10
C PRO A 987 5.25 4.98 45.29
N ASP A 988 6.52 4.73 44.94
CA ASP A 988 7.46 5.69 44.36
C ASP A 988 8.70 4.90 43.89
N PRO A 989 9.15 4.98 42.62
CA PRO A 989 10.33 4.27 42.11
C PRO A 989 11.63 4.46 42.91
N ALA A 990 11.75 5.53 43.70
CA ALA A 990 12.90 5.79 44.57
C ALA A 990 12.82 5.10 45.95
N LYS A 991 11.87 4.17 46.17
CA LYS A 991 11.59 3.53 47.47
C LYS A 991 11.45 2.02 47.32
N PRO A 992 11.79 1.21 48.35
CA PRO A 992 11.65 -0.25 48.26
C PRO A 992 10.19 -0.67 48.03
N MET A 993 10.02 -1.81 47.37
CA MET A 993 8.72 -2.44 47.18
C MET A 993 8.25 -3.08 48.47
N ARG A 994 7.03 -2.78 48.92
CA ARG A 994 6.48 -3.29 50.18
C ARG A 994 5.64 -4.54 49.96
N PHE A 995 5.89 -5.59 50.72
CA PHE A 995 5.11 -6.83 50.69
C PHE A 995 3.78 -6.65 51.42
N LEU A 996 2.67 -6.93 50.73
CA LEU A 996 1.32 -6.88 51.31
C LEU A 996 0.88 -8.23 51.88
N GLY A 997 1.38 -9.33 51.34
CA GLY A 997 1.08 -10.69 51.77
C GLY A 997 1.12 -11.70 50.63
N ARG A 998 0.88 -12.97 50.98
CA ARG A 998 0.72 -14.10 50.07
C ARG A 998 -0.66 -14.74 50.24
N VAL A 999 -1.14 -15.43 49.21
CA VAL A 999 -2.22 -16.43 49.30
C VAL A 999 -1.67 -17.71 48.70
N ALA A 1000 -1.70 -18.81 49.45
CA ALA A 1000 -1.01 -20.05 49.04
C ALA A 1000 -1.78 -20.87 47.99
N ASP A 1001 -3.10 -20.70 47.89
CA ASP A 1001 -3.96 -21.46 46.98
C ASP A 1001 -3.89 -20.92 45.54
N GLU A 1002 -3.33 -21.71 44.61
CA GLU A 1002 -3.18 -21.31 43.21
C GLU A 1002 -4.52 -21.03 42.52
N ARG A 1003 -5.63 -21.61 43.01
CA ARG A 1003 -6.97 -21.33 42.45
C ARG A 1003 -7.32 -19.85 42.54
N ILE A 1004 -6.82 -19.16 43.57
CA ILE A 1004 -7.01 -17.71 43.73
C ILE A 1004 -6.19 -16.94 42.68
N SER A 1005 -4.93 -17.32 42.42
CA SER A 1005 -4.11 -16.65 41.40
C SER A 1005 -4.64 -16.91 39.99
N ARG A 1006 -5.02 -18.16 39.70
CA ARG A 1006 -5.58 -18.58 38.41
C ARG A 1006 -6.88 -17.83 38.08
N LEU A 1007 -7.81 -17.68 39.03
CA LEU A 1007 -9.03 -16.88 38.80
C LEU A 1007 -8.75 -15.39 38.62
N VAL A 1008 -7.82 -14.81 39.39
CA VAL A 1008 -7.39 -13.40 39.21
C VAL A 1008 -6.77 -13.16 37.83
N TRP A 1009 -6.04 -14.15 37.28
CA TRP A 1009 -5.47 -14.10 35.93
C TRP A 1009 -6.56 -14.26 34.85
N LEU A 1010 -7.44 -15.26 34.98
CA LEU A 1010 -8.54 -15.50 34.02
C LEU A 1010 -9.44 -14.26 33.87
N ASN A 1011 -9.71 -13.54 34.97
CA ASN A 1011 -10.41 -12.25 34.95
C ASN A 1011 -9.79 -11.19 33.99
N TYR A 1012 -8.52 -11.28 33.60
CA TYR A 1012 -7.92 -10.42 32.57
C TYR A 1012 -7.74 -11.10 31.21
N LEU A 1013 -7.75 -12.43 31.14
CA LEU A 1013 -7.32 -13.20 29.96
C LEU A 1013 -8.45 -13.93 29.23
N ALA A 1014 -9.56 -14.27 29.90
CA ALA A 1014 -10.52 -15.24 29.38
C ALA A 1014 -11.99 -14.99 29.80
N GLY A 1015 -12.90 -15.68 29.12
CA GLY A 1015 -14.33 -15.69 29.42
C GLY A 1015 -15.13 -14.50 28.84
N LYS A 1016 -16.45 -14.54 29.03
CA LYS A 1016 -17.42 -13.63 28.38
C LYS A 1016 -17.28 -12.15 28.75
N THR A 1017 -16.69 -11.82 29.90
CA THR A 1017 -16.52 -10.43 30.37
C THR A 1017 -15.19 -10.26 31.12
N VAL A 1018 -14.13 -9.82 30.45
CA VAL A 1018 -12.82 -9.55 31.08
C VAL A 1018 -12.70 -8.16 31.71
N SER A 1019 -11.70 -8.01 32.57
CA SER A 1019 -11.32 -6.74 33.18
C SER A 1019 -10.66 -5.76 32.20
N SER A 1020 -9.99 -6.18 31.14
CA SER A 1020 -9.60 -5.24 30.06
C SER A 1020 -9.47 -5.96 28.73
N GLU A 1021 -10.32 -5.60 27.78
CA GLU A 1021 -10.32 -6.20 26.44
C GLU A 1021 -9.03 -5.87 25.67
N GLY A 1022 -8.58 -4.62 25.74
CA GLY A 1022 -7.29 -4.21 25.17
C GLY A 1022 -6.10 -4.95 25.79
N ALA A 1023 -6.16 -5.25 27.10
CA ALA A 1023 -5.12 -6.06 27.75
C ALA A 1023 -5.19 -7.53 27.30
N ARG A 1024 -6.39 -8.13 27.21
CA ARG A 1024 -6.57 -9.49 26.69
C ARG A 1024 -5.99 -9.61 25.28
N GLN A 1025 -6.39 -8.72 24.38
CA GLN A 1025 -5.93 -8.70 23.00
C GLN A 1025 -4.41 -8.52 22.92
N SER A 1026 -3.86 -7.49 23.58
CA SER A 1026 -2.42 -7.20 23.60
C SER A 1026 -1.59 -8.37 24.17
N VAL A 1027 -2.07 -9.03 25.24
CA VAL A 1027 -1.38 -10.19 25.82
C VAL A 1027 -1.42 -11.38 24.88
N VAL A 1028 -2.56 -11.70 24.25
CA VAL A 1028 -2.62 -12.79 23.25
C VAL A 1028 -1.69 -12.49 22.08
N ASP A 1029 -1.63 -11.25 21.59
CA ASP A 1029 -0.75 -10.87 20.48
C ASP A 1029 0.74 -10.99 20.83
N GLY A 1030 1.17 -10.54 22.01
CA GLY A 1030 2.56 -10.74 22.46
C GLY A 1030 2.89 -12.22 22.71
N VAL A 1031 1.92 -13.00 23.16
CA VAL A 1031 2.03 -14.46 23.33
C VAL A 1031 2.12 -15.19 21.97
N MET A 1032 1.48 -14.68 20.91
CA MET A 1032 1.66 -15.20 19.55
C MET A 1032 3.08 -14.97 19.01
N GLY A 1033 3.79 -13.95 19.49
CA GLY A 1033 5.20 -13.74 19.18
C GLY A 1033 6.16 -14.71 19.90
N ILE A 1034 5.71 -15.41 20.94
CA ILE A 1034 6.50 -16.43 21.64
C ILE A 1034 6.44 -17.79 20.93
N VAL A 1035 5.32 -18.14 20.29
CA VAL A 1035 5.17 -19.39 19.53
C VAL A 1035 5.56 -19.29 18.05
N GLU A 1036 5.96 -18.09 17.60
CA GLU A 1036 6.45 -17.81 16.25
C GLU A 1036 7.86 -18.36 16.02
N ARG A 1037 8.18 -18.75 14.77
CA ARG A 1037 9.53 -19.17 14.40
C ARG A 1037 10.44 -17.96 14.20
N PRO A 1038 11.68 -17.96 14.74
CA PRO A 1038 12.69 -16.96 14.39
C PRO A 1038 12.99 -17.00 12.89
N VAL A 1039 12.59 -15.94 12.18
CA VAL A 1039 12.85 -15.81 10.74
C VAL A 1039 14.32 -15.41 10.54
N GLY A 1040 15.16 -16.37 10.16
CA GLY A 1040 16.54 -16.11 9.73
C GLY A 1040 17.63 -16.42 10.76
N THR A 1041 17.75 -17.68 11.20
CA THR A 1041 18.98 -18.16 11.86
C THR A 1041 19.45 -19.47 11.23
N VAL A 1042 20.59 -19.43 10.55
CA VAL A 1042 21.29 -20.64 10.12
C VAL A 1042 21.88 -21.32 11.35
N VAL A 1043 21.41 -22.53 11.66
CA VAL A 1043 21.97 -23.32 12.76
C VAL A 1043 23.30 -23.95 12.29
N LEU A 1044 24.36 -23.14 12.32
CA LEU A 1044 25.73 -23.63 12.36
C LEU A 1044 25.96 -24.29 13.72
N LYS A 1045 25.61 -25.57 13.83
CA LYS A 1045 26.09 -26.40 14.93
C LYS A 1045 27.43 -27.02 14.53
N VAL A 1046 28.49 -26.59 15.20
CA VAL A 1046 29.84 -27.16 15.09
C VAL A 1046 29.96 -28.33 16.07
N VAL A 1047 30.73 -29.35 15.66
CA VAL A 1047 30.88 -30.70 16.26
C VAL A 1047 29.74 -31.64 15.90
#